data_AF-A0A972JTG6-F1
#
_entry.id   AF-A0A972JTG6-F1
#
_cell.length_a   1.000
_cell.length_b   1.000
_cell.length_c   1.000
_cell.angle_alpha   90.00
_cell.angle_beta   90.00
_cell.angle_gamma   90.00
#
_symmetry.space_group_name_H-M   'P 1'
#
loop_
_entity.id
_entity.type
_entity.pdbx_description
1 polymer ?
#
loop_
_entity_poly.entity_id
_entity_poly.type
_entity_poly.pdbx_seq_one_letter_code
_entity_poly.pdbx_strand_id
1 'polypeptide(L)'
;MTNQSSDTQPALRARNTLVRGGRLTKFKGRVASIAPGLSVVATATVLFAGSVDQAAAQQAADACGTPNNGKVTCDADNYTNGITYNTSNDLTLELDRSGITVNGSGVQVNGTDTANVKVHMTDGKVTTNRHGVSAFTTGSGSVHAQLDGLTSDDGLTSLSDDDITINRNASVGLRARIGNTASSAEARAVMTGGKITIAAGHNVDGVAAFTHGSSGVVTAEMSGGLIITEQTAGAAAAVYAGAHETFYVGTVTAEMSEADSEIHTKNHDGLGLRATTRATSEATFAVAHMRGGKITTEGNDAYAVVAAYGGNPPTDAVQRRLIESNMTAKMTGGTIETFLNSTAIVARTPGVGDALAEMDETDGPSQITTHGNQAHGLRVESGSDYSQSEGTATAIMRAGRIIINGPNSSGASAQANGGLGMALVRMEGGRITMSGANSYGLYARIDNPDHTNNSDNTNGVKVEMIEGDILGGAGPGSHGILADTSGAGRVTVEMQRGTVITRGSGSHGIWAESEAQANSVGVRTEAGLASGSRAEAFVTVGAHANVTALGSGSDGIRVSGNYVTVSNTDLTKFWLGAKGFEIEVAGSVTGGSGGGAAAIRTLSSDPGTITIDSGARVIAGDPGIAIHTVTAGADGPVTEDDDGSATITSEGTIIGDIRLEAGDDTLIVTGGSIIGDVY
;
A
#
# COMPACT_ATOMS: atom_id res chain seq x y z
N MET A 1 32.47 -8.33 31.22
CA MET A 1 32.31 -9.80 31.19
C MET A 1 32.50 -10.23 29.76
N THR A 2 33.62 -10.88 29.49
CA THR A 2 34.03 -11.40 28.18
C THR A 2 33.34 -12.75 27.93
N ASN A 3 32.80 -12.94 26.73
CA ASN A 3 32.76 -14.26 26.10
C ASN A 3 32.71 -14.13 24.57
N GLN A 4 33.79 -14.56 23.95
CA GLN A 4 33.87 -14.92 22.53
C GLN A 4 33.32 -16.34 22.35
N SER A 5 32.64 -16.62 21.24
CA SER A 5 32.78 -17.89 20.53
C SER A 5 32.43 -17.71 19.06
N SER A 6 33.48 -17.67 18.23
CA SER A 6 33.43 -17.86 16.79
C SER A 6 33.30 -19.35 16.48
N ASP A 7 32.30 -19.74 15.68
CA ASP A 7 32.32 -21.02 14.97
C ASP A 7 31.91 -20.78 13.50
N THR A 8 32.93 -20.90 12.65
CA THR A 8 32.85 -20.89 11.18
C THR A 8 32.50 -22.29 10.67
N GLN A 9 31.42 -22.41 9.88
CA GLN A 9 31.20 -23.58 9.02
C GLN A 9 31.43 -23.25 7.53
N PRO A 10 32.10 -24.12 6.76
CA PRO A 10 32.41 -23.87 5.36
C PRO A 10 31.25 -24.27 4.41
N ALA A 11 30.92 -23.37 3.49
CA ALA A 11 29.97 -23.61 2.41
C ALA A 11 30.54 -24.58 1.35
N LEU A 12 29.92 -25.76 1.22
CA LEU A 12 30.14 -26.70 0.13
C LEU A 12 29.47 -26.19 -1.15
N ARG A 13 30.27 -25.62 -2.07
CA ARG A 13 29.87 -25.32 -3.44
C ARG A 13 29.78 -26.60 -4.28
N ALA A 14 28.58 -27.05 -4.59
CA ALA A 14 28.35 -28.07 -5.63
C ALA A 14 28.44 -27.41 -7.02
N ARG A 15 29.44 -27.81 -7.82
CA ARG A 15 29.56 -27.47 -9.25
C ARG A 15 28.59 -28.34 -10.06
N ASN A 16 27.56 -27.74 -10.65
CA ASN A 16 26.74 -28.42 -11.65
C ASN A 16 27.47 -28.42 -13.00
N THR A 17 27.84 -29.61 -13.45
CA THR A 17 28.55 -29.84 -14.72
C THR A 17 27.51 -30.11 -15.80
N LEU A 18 27.53 -29.30 -16.85
CA LEU A 18 26.66 -29.37 -18.02
C LEU A 18 26.95 -30.67 -18.81
N VAL A 19 25.98 -31.58 -18.92
CA VAL A 19 26.05 -32.73 -19.83
C VAL A 19 25.20 -32.45 -21.07
N ARG A 20 25.86 -32.33 -22.23
CA ARG A 20 25.25 -32.33 -23.55
C ARG A 20 24.97 -33.76 -24.01
N GLY A 21 23.82 -33.96 -24.68
CA GLY A 21 23.70 -34.84 -25.84
C GLY A 21 22.67 -35.97 -25.73
N GLY A 22 21.72 -36.01 -26.67
CA GLY A 22 20.87 -37.19 -26.89
C GLY A 22 19.74 -36.99 -27.89
N ARG A 23 20.01 -37.30 -29.17
CA ARG A 23 19.08 -37.36 -30.31
C ARG A 23 17.84 -38.22 -30.03
N LEU A 24 16.66 -37.73 -30.41
CA LEU A 24 15.43 -38.52 -30.52
C LEU A 24 15.25 -39.03 -31.97
N THR A 25 15.28 -40.35 -32.14
CA THR A 25 14.85 -41.05 -33.37
C THR A 25 13.45 -41.60 -33.23
N LYS A 26 12.63 -41.36 -34.27
CA LYS A 26 11.32 -41.94 -34.56
C LYS A 26 11.26 -43.46 -34.35
N PHE A 27 10.15 -43.94 -33.78
CA PHE A 27 9.63 -45.28 -34.08
C PHE A 27 8.16 -45.21 -34.48
N LYS A 28 7.88 -45.75 -35.68
CA LYS A 28 6.55 -46.17 -36.14
C LYS A 28 6.33 -47.60 -35.64
N GLY A 29 5.11 -47.93 -35.21
CA GLY A 29 4.66 -49.31 -35.00
C GLY A 29 3.14 -49.40 -35.11
N ARG A 30 2.66 -50.21 -36.06
CA ARG A 30 1.25 -50.47 -36.38
C ARG A 30 0.75 -51.74 -35.66
N VAL A 31 -0.48 -51.65 -35.15
CA VAL A 31 -1.61 -52.63 -35.05
C VAL A 31 -1.33 -54.11 -34.70
N ALA A 32 -2.04 -54.61 -33.67
CA ALA A 32 -2.71 -55.92 -33.70
C ALA A 32 -3.82 -56.00 -32.62
N SER A 33 -5.03 -56.37 -33.04
CA SER A 33 -6.15 -56.75 -32.17
C SER A 33 -5.98 -58.14 -31.60
N ILE A 34 -6.51 -58.42 -30.41
CA ILE A 34 -7.09 -59.71 -29.99
C ILE A 34 -8.02 -59.42 -28.80
N ALA A 35 -9.29 -59.81 -28.92
CA ALA A 35 -10.17 -60.12 -27.79
C ALA A 35 -10.01 -61.63 -27.49
N PRO A 36 -10.22 -62.09 -26.24
CA PRO A 36 -11.57 -62.57 -25.91
C PRO A 36 -12.00 -62.28 -24.48
N GLY A 37 -13.29 -62.51 -24.23
CA GLY A 37 -14.02 -62.04 -23.06
C GLY A 37 -13.78 -62.79 -21.76
N LEU A 38 -14.29 -62.18 -20.69
CA LEU A 38 -14.59 -62.83 -19.43
C LEU A 38 -15.79 -62.12 -18.81
N SER A 39 -16.85 -62.89 -18.66
CA SER A 39 -18.11 -62.54 -17.99
C SER A 39 -17.87 -62.46 -16.48
N VAL A 40 -18.07 -61.27 -15.89
CA VAL A 40 -18.22 -61.10 -14.45
C VAL A 40 -19.67 -60.76 -14.16
N VAL A 41 -20.33 -61.67 -13.45
CA VAL A 41 -21.63 -61.45 -12.81
C VAL A 41 -21.41 -60.46 -11.66
N ALA A 42 -21.79 -59.20 -11.86
CA ALA A 42 -21.87 -58.21 -10.79
C ALA A 42 -23.30 -58.19 -10.25
N THR A 43 -23.48 -58.74 -9.05
CA THR A 43 -24.68 -58.61 -8.25
C THR A 43 -24.85 -57.15 -7.85
N ALA A 44 -25.72 -56.43 -8.55
CA ALA A 44 -26.08 -55.05 -8.24
C ALA A 44 -26.86 -55.02 -6.91
N THR A 45 -26.17 -54.69 -5.82
CA THR A 45 -26.83 -54.20 -4.61
C THR A 45 -26.89 -52.69 -4.74
N VAL A 46 -28.01 -52.18 -5.25
CA VAL A 46 -28.29 -50.74 -5.28
C VAL A 46 -28.58 -50.31 -3.85
N LEU A 47 -27.55 -49.86 -3.12
CA LEU A 47 -27.77 -48.99 -1.97
C LEU A 47 -28.20 -47.64 -2.50
N PHE A 48 -29.50 -47.38 -2.50
CA PHE A 48 -30.03 -46.02 -2.50
C PHE A 48 -29.66 -45.37 -1.16
N ALA A 49 -28.44 -44.87 -1.05
CA ALA A 49 -28.17 -43.75 -0.17
C ALA A 49 -28.78 -42.51 -0.83
N GLY A 50 -30.11 -42.39 -0.75
CA GLY A 50 -30.78 -41.15 -1.09
C GLY A 50 -30.24 -40.07 -0.16
N SER A 51 -29.64 -39.03 -0.73
CA SER A 51 -29.22 -37.83 -0.04
C SER A 51 -30.45 -37.16 0.58
N VAL A 52 -30.74 -37.51 1.85
CA VAL A 52 -31.90 -37.03 2.61
C VAL A 52 -31.95 -35.50 2.68
N ASP A 53 -30.81 -34.84 2.51
CA ASP A 53 -30.67 -33.39 2.59
C ASP A 53 -31.17 -32.65 1.33
N GLN A 54 -31.08 -33.24 0.13
CA GLN A 54 -31.57 -32.56 -1.09
C GLN A 54 -33.11 -32.53 -1.17
N ALA A 55 -33.77 -33.59 -0.70
CA ALA A 55 -35.23 -33.62 -0.65
C ALA A 55 -35.81 -32.60 0.36
N ALA A 56 -35.09 -32.32 1.45
CA ALA A 56 -35.50 -31.36 2.47
C ALA A 56 -35.24 -29.89 2.06
N ALA A 57 -34.17 -29.62 1.30
CA ALA A 57 -33.93 -28.30 0.71
C ALA A 57 -34.96 -27.96 -0.37
N GLN A 58 -35.34 -28.95 -1.20
CA GLN A 58 -36.42 -28.80 -2.17
C GLN A 58 -37.76 -28.46 -1.49
N GLN A 59 -38.08 -29.11 -0.36
CA GLN A 59 -39.28 -28.81 0.43
C GLN A 59 -39.34 -27.38 1.01
N ALA A 60 -38.20 -26.73 1.22
CA ALA A 60 -38.18 -25.35 1.73
C ALA A 60 -38.32 -24.31 0.60
N ALA A 61 -37.80 -24.61 -0.60
CA ALA A 61 -38.15 -23.85 -1.80
C ALA A 61 -39.64 -23.95 -2.12
N ASP A 62 -40.24 -25.12 -1.88
CA ASP A 62 -41.69 -25.31 -2.00
C ASP A 62 -42.47 -24.44 -1.00
N ALA A 63 -41.87 -24.08 0.16
CA ALA A 63 -42.52 -23.25 1.18
C ALA A 63 -42.54 -21.74 0.86
N CYS A 64 -41.59 -21.24 0.06
CA CYS A 64 -41.66 -19.87 -0.50
C CYS A 64 -42.50 -19.81 -1.79
N GLY A 65 -42.93 -20.97 -2.32
CA GLY A 65 -43.73 -21.09 -3.52
C GLY A 65 -42.92 -21.15 -4.81
N THR A 66 -43.63 -21.40 -5.91
CA THR A 66 -43.07 -21.39 -7.27
C THR A 66 -42.90 -19.96 -7.78
N PRO A 67 -41.83 -19.66 -8.55
CA PRO A 67 -41.66 -18.35 -9.17
C PRO A 67 -42.88 -17.92 -9.99
N ASN A 68 -43.40 -16.73 -9.73
CA ASN A 68 -44.44 -16.09 -10.52
C ASN A 68 -43.82 -14.91 -11.28
N ASN A 69 -43.73 -15.01 -12.61
CA ASN A 69 -43.05 -14.03 -13.48
C ASN A 69 -41.60 -13.73 -13.03
N GLY A 70 -40.85 -14.76 -12.62
CA GLY A 70 -39.48 -14.60 -12.14
C GLY A 70 -39.37 -13.95 -10.76
N LYS A 71 -40.47 -13.79 -10.00
CA LYS A 71 -40.44 -13.30 -8.61
C LYS A 71 -40.94 -14.36 -7.64
N VAL A 72 -40.27 -14.51 -6.50
CA VAL A 72 -40.69 -15.32 -5.34
C VAL A 72 -40.62 -14.43 -4.11
N THR A 73 -41.70 -14.39 -3.32
CA THR A 73 -41.71 -13.73 -2.01
C THR A 73 -41.87 -14.79 -0.92
N CYS A 74 -40.92 -14.84 0.02
CA CYS A 74 -40.99 -15.72 1.18
C CYS A 74 -41.63 -14.97 2.36
N ASP A 75 -42.70 -15.52 2.93
CA ASP A 75 -43.48 -14.87 4.00
C ASP A 75 -43.53 -15.66 5.32
N ALA A 76 -42.93 -16.85 5.38
CA ALA A 76 -42.94 -17.65 6.61
C ALA A 76 -41.92 -17.15 7.64
N ASP A 77 -42.26 -17.21 8.93
CA ASP A 77 -41.40 -16.72 10.01
C ASP A 77 -40.10 -17.54 10.17
N ASN A 78 -40.07 -18.81 9.75
CA ASN A 78 -38.95 -19.71 9.98
C ASN A 78 -38.76 -20.74 8.86
N TYR A 79 -37.55 -20.77 8.29
CA TYR A 79 -37.10 -21.75 7.32
C TYR A 79 -35.98 -22.60 7.94
N THR A 80 -36.34 -23.70 8.61
CA THR A 80 -35.38 -24.50 9.39
C THR A 80 -34.28 -25.17 8.56
N ASN A 81 -34.53 -25.39 7.28
CA ASN A 81 -33.64 -26.11 6.36
C ASN A 81 -32.89 -25.20 5.37
N GLY A 82 -33.06 -23.88 5.46
CA GLY A 82 -32.58 -22.94 4.45
C GLY A 82 -33.60 -22.71 3.33
N ILE A 83 -33.26 -21.84 2.39
CA ILE A 83 -34.01 -21.60 1.14
C ILE A 83 -33.04 -21.87 0.00
N THR A 84 -33.37 -22.75 -0.93
CA THR A 84 -32.47 -23.09 -2.04
C THR A 84 -33.22 -23.25 -3.35
N TYR A 85 -32.97 -22.35 -4.29
CA TYR A 85 -33.47 -22.43 -5.66
C TYR A 85 -32.34 -22.86 -6.59
N ASN A 86 -32.39 -24.08 -7.09
CA ASN A 86 -31.46 -24.57 -8.11
C ASN A 86 -32.02 -24.33 -9.51
N THR A 87 -31.15 -24.11 -10.50
CA THR A 87 -31.52 -23.96 -11.92
C THR A 87 -32.56 -22.87 -12.19
N SER A 88 -32.59 -21.82 -11.37
CA SER A 88 -33.61 -20.77 -11.43
C SER A 88 -33.08 -19.55 -12.18
N ASN A 89 -33.47 -19.44 -13.44
CA ASN A 89 -33.10 -18.34 -14.32
C ASN A 89 -34.11 -17.18 -14.14
N ASP A 90 -33.61 -15.94 -14.14
CA ASP A 90 -34.39 -14.69 -14.01
C ASP A 90 -35.23 -14.64 -12.72
N LEU A 91 -34.71 -15.24 -11.65
CA LEU A 91 -35.35 -15.28 -10.34
C LEU A 91 -34.92 -14.07 -9.49
N THR A 92 -35.92 -13.32 -9.05
CA THR A 92 -35.85 -12.37 -7.95
C THR A 92 -36.47 -13.00 -6.71
N LEU A 93 -35.65 -13.31 -5.71
CA LEU A 93 -36.10 -13.76 -4.39
C LEU A 93 -36.20 -12.55 -3.46
N GLU A 94 -37.39 -12.31 -2.92
CA GLU A 94 -37.68 -11.22 -1.99
C GLU A 94 -38.02 -11.77 -0.60
N LEU A 95 -37.28 -11.33 0.42
CA LEU A 95 -37.57 -11.63 1.82
C LEU A 95 -38.18 -10.37 2.46
N ASP A 96 -39.49 -10.21 2.30
CA ASP A 96 -40.21 -8.95 2.57
C ASP A 96 -40.84 -8.87 3.98
N ARG A 97 -40.35 -9.67 4.95
CA ARG A 97 -40.97 -9.76 6.28
C ARG A 97 -39.95 -9.66 7.41
N SER A 98 -40.24 -8.76 8.34
CA SER A 98 -39.52 -8.60 9.62
C SER A 98 -39.41 -9.90 10.40
N GLY A 99 -38.16 -10.26 10.70
CA GLY A 99 -37.83 -11.36 11.59
C GLY A 99 -37.77 -12.76 10.95
N ILE A 100 -37.79 -12.91 9.62
CA ILE A 100 -37.65 -14.24 8.97
C ILE A 100 -36.35 -14.91 9.42
N THR A 101 -36.45 -16.01 10.17
CA THR A 101 -35.27 -16.80 10.55
C THR A 101 -35.01 -17.90 9.54
N VAL A 102 -33.94 -17.77 8.75
CA VAL A 102 -33.47 -18.84 7.84
C VAL A 102 -32.34 -19.62 8.50
N ASN A 103 -32.60 -20.85 8.92
CA ASN A 103 -31.58 -21.74 9.48
C ASN A 103 -30.92 -22.59 8.37
N GLY A 104 -30.15 -23.62 8.72
CA GLY A 104 -29.56 -24.55 7.75
C GLY A 104 -28.40 -23.94 6.95
N SER A 105 -28.48 -24.02 5.63
CA SER A 105 -27.52 -23.50 4.63
C SER A 105 -27.73 -22.02 4.28
N GLY A 106 -28.70 -21.33 4.89
CA GLY A 106 -29.02 -19.95 4.56
C GLY A 106 -29.90 -19.83 3.31
N VAL A 107 -29.71 -18.76 2.55
CA VAL A 107 -30.49 -18.45 1.34
C VAL A 107 -29.58 -18.58 0.13
N GLN A 108 -29.93 -19.46 -0.79
CA GLN A 108 -29.14 -19.76 -1.97
C GLN A 108 -29.99 -19.75 -3.25
N VAL A 109 -29.58 -18.97 -4.24
CA VAL A 109 -30.14 -19.03 -5.60
C VAL A 109 -29.01 -19.32 -6.58
N ASN A 110 -29.12 -20.46 -7.28
CA ASN A 110 -28.15 -20.92 -8.27
C ASN A 110 -28.79 -20.88 -9.67
N GLY A 111 -28.27 -20.00 -10.54
CA GLY A 111 -28.62 -19.95 -11.96
C GLY A 111 -27.69 -20.82 -12.80
N THR A 112 -28.21 -21.49 -13.83
CA THR A 112 -27.44 -22.41 -14.68
C THR A 112 -27.32 -22.01 -16.15
N ASP A 113 -28.10 -21.03 -16.63
CA ASP A 113 -28.02 -20.52 -18.02
C ASP A 113 -28.57 -19.07 -18.15
N THR A 114 -27.92 -18.24 -18.99
CA THR A 114 -28.44 -17.01 -19.65
C THR A 114 -29.32 -16.04 -18.84
N ALA A 115 -29.09 -15.83 -17.54
CA ALA A 115 -30.11 -15.14 -16.75
C ALA A 115 -29.59 -14.35 -15.55
N ASN A 116 -30.38 -13.34 -15.15
CA ASN A 116 -30.10 -12.51 -13.99
C ASN A 116 -30.58 -13.20 -12.71
N VAL A 117 -29.71 -13.35 -11.72
CA VAL A 117 -30.11 -13.83 -10.38
C VAL A 117 -30.10 -12.65 -9.43
N LYS A 118 -31.25 -12.37 -8.80
CA LYS A 118 -31.40 -11.28 -7.84
C LYS A 118 -31.92 -11.82 -6.51
N VAL A 119 -31.21 -11.52 -5.42
CA VAL A 119 -31.73 -11.70 -4.06
C VAL A 119 -31.84 -10.33 -3.41
N HIS A 120 -33.06 -9.95 -3.05
CA HIS A 120 -33.36 -8.67 -2.39
C HIS A 120 -33.95 -8.94 -1.00
N MET A 121 -33.34 -8.31 0.00
CA MET A 121 -33.83 -8.34 1.36
C MET A 121 -34.16 -6.92 1.79
N THR A 122 -35.45 -6.67 2.00
CA THR A 122 -35.98 -5.34 2.31
C THR A 122 -36.38 -5.21 3.78
N ASP A 123 -36.55 -6.33 4.51
CA ASP A 123 -37.08 -6.31 5.87
C ASP A 123 -36.89 -7.64 6.68
N GLY A 124 -35.99 -8.59 6.39
CA GLY A 124 -35.80 -9.84 7.17
C GLY A 124 -34.49 -10.04 7.98
N LYS A 125 -34.58 -10.61 9.21
CA LYS A 125 -33.40 -10.99 10.04
C LYS A 125 -32.91 -12.42 9.81
N VAL A 126 -31.84 -12.63 9.06
CA VAL A 126 -31.26 -13.98 8.85
C VAL A 126 -30.30 -14.38 9.99
N THR A 127 -30.64 -15.44 10.72
CA THR A 127 -29.77 -16.05 11.77
C THR A 127 -29.52 -17.52 11.47
N THR A 128 -28.26 -17.95 11.44
CA THR A 128 -27.89 -19.33 11.08
C THR A 128 -27.11 -20.05 12.19
N ASN A 129 -27.47 -21.29 12.53
CA ASN A 129 -27.01 -21.94 13.79
C ASN A 129 -26.55 -23.42 13.75
N ARG A 130 -26.41 -24.10 12.59
CA ARG A 130 -26.19 -25.57 12.50
C ARG A 130 -24.81 -26.03 11.97
N HIS A 131 -24.12 -26.95 12.65
CA HIS A 131 -22.88 -27.58 12.17
C HIS A 131 -23.12 -28.83 11.28
N GLY A 132 -22.27 -29.02 10.24
CA GLY A 132 -22.20 -30.21 9.36
C GLY A 132 -23.08 -30.08 8.10
N VAL A 133 -22.72 -30.50 6.88
CA VAL A 133 -21.83 -31.56 6.39
C VAL A 133 -21.30 -31.20 4.98
N SER A 134 -20.11 -31.73 4.66
CA SER A 134 -19.45 -31.70 3.35
C SER A 134 -20.21 -32.47 2.27
N ALA A 135 -20.69 -31.75 1.25
CA ALA A 135 -20.78 -32.16 -0.15
C ALA A 135 -21.19 -30.92 -0.97
N PHE A 136 -20.22 -30.27 -1.62
CA PHE A 136 -20.18 -28.86 -2.06
C PHE A 136 -20.07 -27.86 -0.90
N THR A 137 -18.86 -27.33 -0.69
CA THR A 137 -18.48 -26.44 0.42
C THR A 137 -19.03 -25.01 0.25
N THR A 138 -20.34 -24.82 0.44
CA THR A 138 -20.96 -23.52 0.75
C THR A 138 -21.95 -23.64 1.92
N GLY A 139 -21.61 -24.43 2.94
CA GLY A 139 -22.35 -24.48 4.21
C GLY A 139 -22.16 -23.24 5.10
N SER A 140 -22.07 -22.05 4.50
CA SER A 140 -22.07 -20.76 5.18
C SER A 140 -23.52 -20.37 5.41
N GLY A 141 -23.85 -19.92 6.61
CA GLY A 141 -25.16 -19.36 6.84
C GLY A 141 -25.27 -17.94 6.29
N SER A 142 -25.33 -17.85 4.96
CA SER A 142 -25.14 -16.65 4.15
C SER A 142 -26.34 -16.38 3.26
N VAL A 143 -26.43 -15.16 2.72
CA VAL A 143 -27.29 -14.82 1.59
C VAL A 143 -26.43 -14.87 0.32
N HIS A 144 -26.68 -15.85 -0.54
CA HIS A 144 -25.79 -16.23 -1.64
C HIS A 144 -26.54 -16.28 -2.99
N ALA A 145 -26.15 -15.42 -3.92
CA ALA A 145 -26.51 -15.52 -5.33
C ALA A 145 -25.29 -16.02 -6.13
N GLN A 146 -25.47 -17.11 -6.87
CA GLN A 146 -24.42 -17.68 -7.72
C GLN A 146 -24.92 -17.92 -9.14
N LEU A 147 -24.12 -17.49 -10.10
CA LEU A 147 -24.32 -17.71 -11.53
C LEU A 147 -23.14 -18.52 -12.09
N ASP A 148 -23.41 -19.73 -12.59
CA ASP A 148 -22.40 -20.59 -13.22
C ASP A 148 -22.56 -20.68 -14.76
N GLY A 149 -23.50 -19.92 -15.34
CA GLY A 149 -23.83 -19.93 -16.77
C GLY A 149 -22.81 -19.23 -17.69
N LEU A 150 -22.83 -19.56 -19.00
CA LEU A 150 -21.84 -19.19 -20.03
C LEU A 150 -21.96 -17.75 -20.60
N THR A 151 -22.70 -16.84 -19.97
CA THR A 151 -23.19 -15.62 -20.63
C THR A 151 -22.87 -14.31 -19.91
N SER A 152 -23.36 -13.20 -20.48
CA SER A 152 -23.15 -11.79 -20.13
C SER A 152 -24.12 -11.23 -19.06
N ASP A 153 -24.78 -12.08 -18.28
CA ASP A 153 -25.90 -11.66 -17.42
C ASP A 153 -25.48 -11.50 -15.96
N ASP A 154 -26.05 -10.53 -15.25
CA ASP A 154 -25.51 -10.04 -13.99
C ASP A 154 -26.00 -10.84 -12.76
N GLY A 155 -25.08 -11.08 -11.81
CA GLY A 155 -25.39 -11.62 -10.49
C GLY A 155 -25.50 -10.49 -9.47
N LEU A 156 -26.69 -10.23 -8.92
CA LEU A 156 -26.94 -9.16 -7.95
C LEU A 156 -27.46 -9.71 -6.61
N THR A 157 -26.84 -9.29 -5.51
CA THR A 157 -27.35 -9.54 -4.15
C THR A 157 -27.43 -8.23 -3.39
N SER A 158 -28.50 -7.99 -2.63
CA SER A 158 -28.69 -6.73 -1.91
C SER A 158 -29.33 -6.89 -0.53
N LEU A 159 -28.93 -6.03 0.41
CA LEU A 159 -29.41 -5.92 1.78
C LEU A 159 -29.67 -4.44 2.10
N SER A 160 -30.84 -4.06 2.63
CA SER A 160 -31.13 -2.64 2.92
C SER A 160 -31.24 -2.26 4.39
N ASP A 161 -31.98 -2.99 5.24
CA ASP A 161 -32.26 -2.54 6.62
C ASP A 161 -32.11 -3.65 7.67
N ASP A 162 -31.44 -4.74 7.27
CA ASP A 162 -31.55 -6.02 7.96
C ASP A 162 -30.29 -6.51 8.67
N ASP A 163 -30.52 -7.36 9.67
CA ASP A 163 -29.45 -7.96 10.46
C ASP A 163 -29.13 -9.38 9.98
N ILE A 164 -27.87 -9.61 9.61
CA ILE A 164 -27.30 -10.95 9.36
C ILE A 164 -26.34 -11.28 10.51
N THR A 165 -26.62 -12.34 11.26
CA THR A 165 -25.70 -12.83 12.30
C THR A 165 -25.20 -14.23 11.97
N ILE A 166 -23.87 -14.38 11.92
CA ILE A 166 -23.20 -15.63 11.59
C ILE A 166 -22.24 -16.02 12.70
N ASN A 167 -22.46 -17.22 13.26
CA ASN A 167 -21.69 -17.74 14.39
C ASN A 167 -20.78 -18.92 13.99
N ARG A 168 -20.29 -18.99 12.74
CA ARG A 168 -19.59 -20.18 12.20
C ARG A 168 -18.31 -19.88 11.42
N ASN A 169 -17.40 -20.85 11.45
CA ASN A 169 -16.16 -20.89 10.67
C ASN A 169 -16.40 -20.86 9.15
N ALA A 170 -15.73 -19.94 8.43
CA ALA A 170 -15.78 -19.72 6.98
C ALA A 170 -17.17 -19.34 6.47
N SER A 171 -17.49 -18.06 6.67
CA SER A 171 -18.82 -17.51 6.43
C SER A 171 -18.76 -16.20 5.66
N VAL A 172 -19.75 -16.00 4.79
CA VAL A 172 -19.97 -14.71 4.14
C VAL A 172 -21.33 -14.17 4.53
N GLY A 173 -21.47 -12.87 4.76
CA GLY A 173 -22.78 -12.24 4.99
C GLY A 173 -23.62 -12.25 3.72
N LEU A 174 -23.27 -11.34 2.80
CA LEU A 174 -23.89 -11.13 1.51
C LEU A 174 -22.91 -11.55 0.40
N ARG A 175 -23.36 -12.34 -0.58
CA ARG A 175 -22.45 -12.88 -1.60
C ARG A 175 -23.06 -12.89 -3.01
N ALA A 176 -22.37 -12.27 -3.95
CA ALA A 176 -22.58 -12.41 -5.39
C ALA A 176 -21.39 -13.13 -6.05
N ARG A 177 -21.64 -14.21 -6.81
CA ARG A 177 -20.60 -15.01 -7.47
C ARG A 177 -20.92 -15.25 -8.95
N ILE A 178 -19.91 -15.05 -9.80
CA ILE A 178 -19.84 -15.67 -11.13
C ILE A 178 -18.81 -16.80 -11.08
N GLY A 179 -19.24 -18.04 -11.34
CA GLY A 179 -18.37 -19.22 -11.35
C GLY A 179 -17.84 -19.61 -12.72
N ASN A 180 -18.36 -19.02 -13.79
CA ASN A 180 -18.03 -19.40 -15.15
C ASN A 180 -16.80 -18.65 -15.68
N THR A 181 -15.81 -19.40 -16.19
CA THR A 181 -14.54 -18.84 -16.69
C THR A 181 -14.61 -18.08 -18.00
N ALA A 182 -15.68 -18.26 -18.77
CA ALA A 182 -15.92 -17.56 -20.01
C ALA A 182 -16.87 -16.35 -19.85
N SER A 183 -17.42 -16.13 -18.66
CA SER A 183 -18.41 -15.07 -18.46
C SER A 183 -17.79 -13.68 -18.49
N SER A 184 -18.58 -12.72 -18.97
CA SER A 184 -18.31 -11.28 -18.96
C SER A 184 -19.27 -10.51 -18.05
N ALA A 185 -20.04 -11.23 -17.23
CA ALA A 185 -21.12 -10.68 -16.43
C ALA A 185 -20.62 -9.77 -15.29
N GLU A 186 -21.53 -8.96 -14.76
CA GLU A 186 -21.29 -8.23 -13.52
C GLU A 186 -21.61 -9.10 -12.28
N ALA A 187 -20.69 -9.16 -11.32
CA ALA A 187 -20.98 -9.65 -9.97
C ALA A 187 -21.12 -8.46 -9.03
N ARG A 188 -22.33 -8.22 -8.50
CA ARG A 188 -22.61 -7.07 -7.63
C ARG A 188 -23.25 -7.48 -6.31
N ALA A 189 -22.65 -7.07 -5.19
CA ALA A 189 -23.20 -7.23 -3.84
C ALA A 189 -23.33 -5.87 -3.16
N VAL A 190 -24.51 -5.53 -2.65
CA VAL A 190 -24.82 -4.18 -2.12
C VAL A 190 -25.43 -4.27 -0.72
N MET A 191 -24.89 -3.52 0.24
CA MET A 191 -25.48 -3.30 1.56
C MET A 191 -25.80 -1.82 1.71
N THR A 192 -27.06 -1.42 1.83
CA THR A 192 -27.47 -0.03 2.03
C THR A 192 -27.85 0.29 3.48
N GLY A 193 -27.69 -0.66 4.40
CA GLY A 193 -28.03 -0.52 5.81
C GLY A 193 -28.08 -1.87 6.53
N GLY A 194 -28.65 -1.90 7.73
CA GLY A 194 -28.69 -3.08 8.58
C GLY A 194 -27.37 -3.41 9.29
N LYS A 195 -27.21 -4.64 9.79
CA LYS A 195 -26.01 -5.09 10.53
C LYS A 195 -25.57 -6.49 10.15
N ILE A 196 -24.32 -6.64 9.71
CA ILE A 196 -23.68 -7.95 9.53
C ILE A 196 -22.72 -8.21 10.69
N THR A 197 -22.95 -9.28 11.46
CA THR A 197 -22.03 -9.72 12.52
C THR A 197 -21.53 -11.12 12.24
N ILE A 198 -20.20 -11.27 12.16
CA ILE A 198 -19.55 -12.57 11.99
C ILE A 198 -18.67 -12.80 13.22
N ALA A 199 -19.14 -13.63 14.15
CA ALA A 199 -18.57 -13.75 15.50
C ALA A 199 -17.35 -14.68 15.61
N ALA A 200 -17.15 -15.58 14.64
CA ALA A 200 -16.00 -16.47 14.59
C ALA A 200 -15.84 -17.05 13.19
N GLY A 201 -14.61 -17.08 12.67
CA GLY A 201 -14.28 -17.92 11.54
C GLY A 201 -12.95 -17.65 10.87
N HIS A 202 -12.66 -18.48 9.86
CA HIS A 202 -11.53 -18.34 8.93
C HIS A 202 -12.03 -17.83 7.59
N ASN A 203 -11.37 -16.85 6.98
CA ASN A 203 -11.74 -16.33 5.66
C ASN A 203 -13.20 -15.86 5.60
N VAL A 204 -13.56 -14.93 6.49
CA VAL A 204 -14.92 -14.38 6.57
C VAL A 204 -15.05 -13.08 5.82
N ASP A 205 -16.13 -12.95 5.05
CA ASP A 205 -16.44 -11.72 4.33
C ASP A 205 -17.80 -11.15 4.74
N GLY A 206 -17.93 -9.84 4.94
CA GLY A 206 -19.23 -9.21 5.24
C GLY A 206 -20.10 -9.17 3.98
N VAL A 207 -19.71 -8.33 3.04
CA VAL A 207 -20.29 -8.19 1.71
C VAL A 207 -19.24 -8.61 0.68
N ALA A 208 -19.53 -9.59 -0.17
CA ALA A 208 -18.57 -10.12 -1.13
C ALA A 208 -19.15 -10.22 -2.54
N ALA A 209 -18.41 -9.72 -3.52
CA ALA A 209 -18.63 -9.96 -4.93
C ALA A 209 -17.38 -10.61 -5.53
N PHE A 210 -17.53 -11.67 -6.32
CA PHE A 210 -16.39 -12.26 -7.00
C PHE A 210 -16.74 -12.92 -8.32
N THR A 211 -15.78 -12.87 -9.23
CA THR A 211 -15.90 -13.48 -10.55
C THR A 211 -14.74 -14.44 -10.81
N HIS A 212 -15.08 -15.56 -11.42
CA HIS A 212 -14.15 -16.38 -12.17
C HIS A 212 -14.27 -16.07 -13.66
N GLY A 213 -15.02 -15.06 -14.10
CA GLY A 213 -15.10 -14.67 -15.52
C GLY A 213 -13.75 -14.25 -16.09
N SER A 214 -13.62 -14.31 -17.41
CA SER A 214 -12.48 -13.73 -18.14
C SER A 214 -12.62 -12.22 -18.33
N SER A 215 -13.81 -11.66 -18.10
CA SER A 215 -14.03 -10.22 -18.11
C SER A 215 -15.23 -9.83 -17.24
N GLY A 216 -15.54 -8.53 -17.18
CA GLY A 216 -16.74 -8.01 -16.53
C GLY A 216 -16.44 -6.99 -15.45
N VAL A 217 -17.43 -6.70 -14.62
CA VAL A 217 -17.30 -5.78 -13.47
C VAL A 217 -17.59 -6.55 -12.19
N VAL A 218 -16.79 -6.33 -11.15
CA VAL A 218 -17.04 -6.93 -9.83
C VAL A 218 -17.19 -5.82 -8.82
N THR A 219 -18.36 -5.68 -8.21
CA THR A 219 -18.68 -4.56 -7.31
C THR A 219 -19.19 -5.07 -5.98
N ALA A 220 -18.49 -4.75 -4.89
CA ALA A 220 -19.01 -4.90 -3.53
C ALA A 220 -19.18 -3.51 -2.91
N GLU A 221 -20.39 -3.17 -2.49
CA GLU A 221 -20.78 -1.82 -2.11
C GLU A 221 -21.43 -1.81 -0.72
N MET A 222 -21.05 -0.83 0.10
CA MET A 222 -21.67 -0.49 1.38
C MET A 222 -22.06 0.99 1.41
N SER A 223 -23.35 1.29 1.50
CA SER A 223 -23.91 2.65 1.58
C SER A 223 -24.83 2.76 2.80
N GLY A 224 -24.35 2.29 3.96
CA GLY A 224 -25.07 2.31 5.23
C GLY A 224 -24.78 1.09 6.11
N GLY A 225 -25.15 1.18 7.38
CA GLY A 225 -25.18 0.05 8.31
C GLY A 225 -23.85 -0.28 9.00
N LEU A 226 -23.78 -1.45 9.63
CA LEU A 226 -22.64 -1.87 10.47
C LEU A 226 -22.15 -3.28 10.13
N ILE A 227 -20.86 -3.44 9.82
CA ILE A 227 -20.23 -4.75 9.67
C ILE A 227 -19.24 -4.98 10.81
N ILE A 228 -19.41 -6.07 11.53
CA ILE A 228 -18.47 -6.53 12.57
C ILE A 228 -17.92 -7.90 12.17
N THR A 229 -16.60 -7.99 12.01
CA THR A 229 -15.90 -9.26 11.80
C THR A 229 -15.00 -9.56 12.99
N GLU A 230 -15.37 -10.57 13.76
CA GLU A 230 -14.57 -11.14 14.85
C GLU A 230 -14.02 -12.48 14.34
N GLN A 231 -12.84 -12.46 13.74
CA GLN A 231 -12.18 -13.69 13.32
C GLN A 231 -11.52 -14.45 14.49
N THR A 232 -11.17 -15.70 14.23
CA THR A 232 -10.25 -16.44 15.11
C THR A 232 -8.92 -16.73 14.43
N ALA A 233 -8.86 -16.70 13.08
CA ALA A 233 -7.63 -16.79 12.28
C ALA A 233 -7.90 -16.67 10.77
N GLY A 234 -7.00 -16.05 10.00
CA GLY A 234 -7.11 -15.91 8.54
C GLY A 234 -7.49 -14.48 8.11
N ALA A 235 -7.55 -14.23 6.80
CA ALA A 235 -7.90 -12.91 6.29
C ALA A 235 -9.41 -12.67 6.38
N ALA A 236 -9.87 -11.52 6.89
CA ALA A 236 -11.30 -11.15 6.90
C ALA A 236 -11.52 -9.94 6.01
N ALA A 237 -12.52 -9.88 5.15
CA ALA A 237 -12.85 -8.64 4.46
C ALA A 237 -14.27 -8.19 4.76
N ALA A 238 -14.48 -7.04 5.38
CA ALA A 238 -15.83 -6.54 5.62
C ALA A 238 -16.57 -6.29 4.29
N VAL A 239 -15.89 -5.67 3.32
CA VAL A 239 -16.38 -5.52 1.93
C VAL A 239 -15.30 -6.04 0.97
N TYR A 240 -15.63 -7.04 0.17
CA TYR A 240 -14.69 -7.75 -0.69
C TYR A 240 -15.14 -7.80 -2.15
N ALA A 241 -14.30 -7.32 -3.06
CA ALA A 241 -14.44 -7.55 -4.49
C ALA A 241 -13.21 -8.31 -5.02
N GLY A 242 -13.45 -9.40 -5.75
CA GLY A 242 -12.37 -10.30 -6.19
C GLY A 242 -12.52 -10.86 -7.61
N ALA A 243 -11.47 -10.76 -8.44
CA ALA A 243 -11.33 -11.52 -9.68
C ALA A 243 -10.24 -12.59 -9.54
N HIS A 244 -10.59 -13.86 -9.72
CA HIS A 244 -9.72 -14.99 -9.36
C HIS A 244 -9.06 -15.72 -10.54
N GLU A 245 -9.46 -15.43 -11.79
CA GLU A 245 -8.87 -16.09 -12.96
C GLU A 245 -7.56 -15.47 -13.42
N THR A 246 -6.78 -16.31 -14.09
CA THR A 246 -5.50 -15.93 -14.70
C THR A 246 -5.65 -14.97 -15.89
N PHE A 247 -6.83 -14.89 -16.52
CA PHE A 247 -7.11 -14.10 -17.73
C PHE A 247 -8.33 -13.18 -17.55
N TYR A 248 -8.39 -12.43 -16.45
CA TYR A 248 -9.47 -11.47 -16.24
C TYR A 248 -9.14 -10.10 -16.86
N VAL A 249 -10.12 -9.46 -17.48
CA VAL A 249 -10.06 -8.08 -18.00
C VAL A 249 -11.26 -7.31 -17.46
N GLY A 250 -11.03 -6.34 -16.60
CA GLY A 250 -12.12 -5.60 -16.00
C GLY A 250 -11.73 -4.78 -14.80
N THR A 251 -12.76 -4.29 -14.12
CA THR A 251 -12.64 -3.48 -12.91
C THR A 251 -13.24 -4.23 -11.72
N VAL A 252 -12.47 -4.31 -10.65
CA VAL A 252 -12.87 -4.88 -9.36
C VAL A 252 -12.97 -3.73 -8.36
N THR A 253 -14.17 -3.44 -7.88
CA THR A 253 -14.48 -2.29 -7.02
C THR A 253 -15.02 -2.74 -5.67
N ALA A 254 -14.39 -2.30 -4.59
CA ALA A 254 -14.95 -2.34 -3.23
C ALA A 254 -15.19 -0.91 -2.75
N GLU A 255 -16.44 -0.55 -2.44
CA GLU A 255 -16.84 0.82 -2.14
C GLU A 255 -17.60 0.95 -0.82
N MET A 256 -17.33 2.05 -0.11
CA MET A 256 -18.06 2.48 1.08
C MET A 256 -18.39 3.97 0.98
N SER A 257 -19.66 4.35 0.91
CA SER A 257 -20.05 5.69 0.47
C SER A 257 -20.70 6.59 1.53
N GLU A 258 -21.49 6.05 2.46
CA GLU A 258 -22.28 6.86 3.40
C GLU A 258 -21.58 7.15 4.73
N ALA A 259 -21.92 8.30 5.33
CA ALA A 259 -21.27 8.79 6.56
C ALA A 259 -21.60 7.98 7.82
N ASP A 260 -22.69 7.22 7.81
CA ASP A 260 -23.15 6.36 8.91
C ASP A 260 -22.67 4.90 8.79
N SER A 261 -21.99 4.55 7.69
CA SER A 261 -21.41 3.23 7.50
C SER A 261 -20.29 2.99 8.51
N GLU A 262 -20.32 1.86 9.22
CA GLU A 262 -19.27 1.49 10.18
C GLU A 262 -18.76 0.06 9.93
N ILE A 263 -17.44 -0.10 9.90
CA ILE A 263 -16.75 -1.39 9.76
C ILE A 263 -15.82 -1.59 10.94
N HIS A 264 -16.02 -2.67 11.69
CA HIS A 264 -15.12 -3.11 12.75
C HIS A 264 -14.51 -4.47 12.40
N THR A 265 -13.20 -4.51 12.21
CA THR A 265 -12.48 -5.77 12.03
C THR A 265 -11.54 -6.01 13.20
N LYS A 266 -11.66 -7.18 13.79
CA LYS A 266 -10.76 -7.65 14.83
C LYS A 266 -9.91 -8.77 14.25
N ASN A 267 -8.68 -8.91 14.77
CA ASN A 267 -7.70 -9.97 14.51
C ASN A 267 -6.76 -9.78 13.32
N HIS A 268 -5.71 -10.62 13.33
CA HIS A 268 -4.67 -10.66 12.31
C HIS A 268 -5.26 -10.73 10.90
N ASP A 269 -4.72 -9.94 9.97
CA ASP A 269 -5.20 -9.82 8.59
C ASP A 269 -6.67 -9.35 8.46
N GLY A 270 -7.18 -8.57 9.42
CA GLY A 270 -8.50 -7.94 9.33
C GLY A 270 -8.53 -6.84 8.26
N LEU A 271 -9.39 -6.98 7.26
CA LEU A 271 -9.50 -6.09 6.10
C LEU A 271 -10.85 -5.36 6.11
N GLY A 272 -10.84 -4.04 6.03
CA GLY A 272 -12.08 -3.26 5.90
C GLY A 272 -12.66 -3.42 4.49
N LEU A 273 -12.19 -2.60 3.56
CA LEU A 273 -12.50 -2.67 2.14
C LEU A 273 -11.36 -3.35 1.39
N ARG A 274 -11.67 -4.34 0.56
CA ARG A 274 -10.68 -5.06 -0.25
C ARG A 274 -11.14 -5.21 -1.69
N ALA A 275 -10.37 -4.64 -2.61
CA ALA A 275 -10.42 -4.97 -4.03
C ALA A 275 -9.20 -5.80 -4.41
N THR A 276 -9.39 -6.91 -5.11
CA THR A 276 -8.30 -7.81 -5.45
C THR A 276 -8.46 -8.45 -6.83
N THR A 277 -7.36 -8.52 -7.57
CA THR A 277 -7.26 -9.22 -8.86
C THR A 277 -6.14 -10.26 -8.80
N ARG A 278 -6.32 -11.37 -9.53
CA ARG A 278 -5.30 -12.42 -9.75
C ARG A 278 -4.97 -12.61 -11.24
N ALA A 279 -5.35 -11.65 -12.07
CA ALA A 279 -5.10 -11.72 -13.51
C ALA A 279 -3.61 -11.66 -13.81
N THR A 280 -3.14 -12.59 -14.64
CA THR A 280 -1.71 -12.76 -14.97
C THR A 280 -1.32 -12.21 -16.34
N SER A 281 -2.27 -11.77 -17.17
CA SER A 281 -2.01 -11.57 -18.59
C SER A 281 -2.50 -10.27 -19.21
N GLU A 282 -3.35 -9.47 -18.53
CA GLU A 282 -3.94 -8.26 -19.09
C GLU A 282 -4.15 -7.16 -18.04
N ALA A 283 -4.35 -5.92 -18.51
CA ALA A 283 -4.60 -4.76 -17.65
C ALA A 283 -5.89 -4.96 -16.85
N THR A 284 -5.74 -5.05 -15.53
CA THR A 284 -6.88 -5.09 -14.60
C THR A 284 -6.79 -3.94 -13.62
N PHE A 285 -7.95 -3.44 -13.21
CA PHE A 285 -8.05 -2.35 -12.25
C PHE A 285 -8.68 -2.90 -10.98
N ALA A 286 -7.99 -2.78 -9.85
CA ALA A 286 -8.59 -3.01 -8.54
C ALA A 286 -8.71 -1.67 -7.83
N VAL A 287 -9.94 -1.30 -7.45
CA VAL A 287 -10.28 -0.03 -6.83
C VAL A 287 -10.96 -0.27 -5.49
N ALA A 288 -10.34 0.16 -4.40
CA ALA A 288 -10.98 0.21 -3.08
C ALA A 288 -11.21 1.68 -2.71
N HIS A 289 -12.46 2.11 -2.50
CA HIS A 289 -12.81 3.52 -2.30
C HIS A 289 -13.70 3.74 -1.07
N MET A 290 -13.20 4.50 -0.11
CA MET A 290 -13.96 5.01 1.03
C MET A 290 -14.32 6.49 0.83
N ARG A 291 -15.61 6.82 0.71
CA ARG A 291 -16.10 8.21 0.63
C ARG A 291 -16.63 8.76 1.95
N GLY A 292 -16.96 7.88 2.88
CA GLY A 292 -17.54 8.25 4.17
C GLY A 292 -17.46 7.13 5.20
N GLY A 293 -18.00 7.41 6.38
CA GLY A 293 -18.15 6.44 7.46
C GLY A 293 -16.91 6.25 8.32
N LYS A 294 -16.85 5.10 9.01
CA LYS A 294 -15.78 4.78 9.95
C LYS A 294 -15.29 3.34 9.78
N ILE A 295 -13.97 3.16 9.68
CA ILE A 295 -13.34 1.83 9.69
C ILE A 295 -12.39 1.73 10.89
N THR A 296 -12.56 0.69 11.70
CA THR A 296 -11.67 0.37 12.83
C THR A 296 -11.05 -1.00 12.60
N THR A 297 -9.71 -1.08 12.59
CA THR A 297 -8.97 -2.35 12.42
C THR A 297 -8.02 -2.61 13.59
N GLU A 298 -8.31 -3.64 14.39
CA GLU A 298 -7.58 -3.93 15.65
C GLU A 298 -6.48 -5.01 15.49
N GLY A 299 -6.31 -5.53 14.28
CA GLY A 299 -5.48 -6.69 13.97
C GLY A 299 -4.02 -6.40 13.67
N ASN A 300 -3.15 -7.38 13.94
CA ASN A 300 -1.80 -7.36 13.38
C ASN A 300 -1.85 -7.55 11.85
N ASP A 301 -1.08 -6.81 11.07
CA ASP A 301 -1.09 -6.87 9.59
C ASP A 301 -2.49 -6.64 8.97
N ALA A 302 -3.35 -5.90 9.67
CA ALA A 302 -4.68 -5.50 9.22
C ALA A 302 -4.64 -4.31 8.24
N TYR A 303 -5.61 -4.23 7.33
CA TYR A 303 -5.71 -3.16 6.32
C TYR A 303 -7.11 -2.55 6.30
N ALA A 304 -7.26 -1.23 6.47
CA ALA A 304 -8.60 -0.64 6.43
C ALA A 304 -9.16 -0.54 5.00
N VAL A 305 -8.36 -0.05 4.05
CA VAL A 305 -8.71 0.05 2.62
C VAL A 305 -7.57 -0.52 1.79
N VAL A 306 -7.80 -1.62 1.07
CA VAL A 306 -6.75 -2.31 0.30
C VAL A 306 -7.16 -2.56 -1.14
N ALA A 307 -6.29 -2.17 -2.07
CA ALA A 307 -6.30 -2.62 -3.46
C ALA A 307 -5.02 -3.40 -3.73
N ALA A 308 -5.12 -4.68 -4.06
CA ALA A 308 -3.93 -5.52 -4.19
C ALA A 308 -4.05 -6.61 -5.24
N TYR A 309 -2.91 -7.04 -5.77
CA TYR A 309 -2.82 -8.32 -6.44
C TYR A 309 -2.87 -9.46 -5.40
N GLY A 310 -3.79 -10.40 -5.56
CA GLY A 310 -4.05 -11.43 -4.55
C GLY A 310 -3.44 -12.79 -4.83
N GLY A 311 -2.63 -12.92 -5.88
CA GLY A 311 -1.98 -14.16 -6.28
C GLY A 311 -0.54 -14.23 -5.81
N ASN A 312 0.00 -15.44 -5.74
CA ASN A 312 1.45 -15.57 -5.80
C ASN A 312 1.90 -15.10 -7.19
N PRO A 313 2.95 -14.27 -7.29
CA PRO A 313 3.48 -13.90 -8.59
C PRO A 313 3.85 -15.18 -9.36
N PRO A 314 3.49 -15.31 -10.66
CA PRO A 314 3.79 -16.51 -11.44
C PRO A 314 5.29 -16.81 -11.38
N THR A 315 5.69 -18.08 -11.29
CA THR A 315 7.12 -18.44 -11.18
C THR A 315 7.91 -18.22 -12.47
N ASP A 316 7.23 -18.01 -13.60
CA ASP A 316 7.83 -17.74 -14.90
C ASP A 316 8.12 -16.24 -15.08
N ALA A 317 9.37 -15.91 -15.41
CA ALA A 317 9.82 -14.56 -15.67
C ALA A 317 9.08 -13.88 -16.84
N VAL A 318 8.65 -14.65 -17.84
CA VAL A 318 7.95 -14.11 -19.02
C VAL A 318 6.51 -13.72 -18.69
N GLN A 319 5.78 -14.56 -17.96
CA GLN A 319 4.40 -14.25 -17.55
C GLN A 319 4.34 -13.08 -16.56
N ARG A 320 5.36 -12.90 -15.72
CA ARG A 320 5.42 -11.79 -14.76
C ARG A 320 5.54 -10.41 -15.41
N ARG A 321 6.14 -10.31 -16.59
CA ARG A 321 6.28 -9.02 -17.30
C ARG A 321 4.95 -8.50 -17.86
N LEU A 322 3.90 -9.33 -17.87
CA LEU A 322 2.60 -9.02 -18.46
C LEU A 322 1.54 -8.60 -17.42
N ILE A 323 1.89 -8.51 -16.14
CA ILE A 323 0.94 -8.07 -15.10
C ILE A 323 0.86 -6.54 -15.12
N GLU A 324 0.06 -6.00 -16.03
CA GLU A 324 -0.25 -4.56 -16.20
C GLU A 324 -1.39 -4.11 -15.25
N SER A 325 -1.48 -4.72 -14.07
CA SER A 325 -2.60 -4.47 -13.17
C SER A 325 -2.39 -3.20 -12.33
N ASN A 326 -3.32 -2.26 -12.45
CA ASN A 326 -3.31 -1.00 -11.72
C ASN A 326 -4.13 -1.13 -10.44
N MET A 327 -3.55 -0.69 -9.32
CA MET A 327 -4.13 -0.84 -7.99
C MET A 327 -4.39 0.53 -7.40
N THR A 328 -5.64 0.85 -7.05
CA THR A 328 -6.02 2.14 -6.47
C THR A 328 -6.76 1.94 -5.16
N ALA A 329 -6.20 2.43 -4.06
CA ALA A 329 -6.86 2.52 -2.77
C ALA A 329 -7.08 4.00 -2.43
N LYS A 330 -8.31 4.42 -2.22
CA LYS A 330 -8.69 5.84 -2.12
C LYS A 330 -9.59 6.11 -0.92
N MET A 331 -9.35 7.24 -0.25
CA MET A 331 -10.23 7.81 0.76
C MET A 331 -10.53 9.26 0.43
N THR A 332 -11.81 9.63 0.34
CA THR A 332 -12.29 10.98 0.04
C THR A 332 -13.15 11.58 1.16
N GLY A 333 -13.42 10.80 2.20
CA GLY A 333 -14.08 11.24 3.44
C GLY A 333 -14.10 10.12 4.50
N GLY A 334 -14.44 10.48 5.74
CA GLY A 334 -14.66 9.55 6.85
C GLY A 334 -13.48 9.46 7.83
N THR A 335 -13.48 8.40 8.66
CA THR A 335 -12.42 8.18 9.67
C THR A 335 -11.92 6.74 9.66
N ILE A 336 -10.60 6.57 9.68
CA ILE A 336 -9.94 5.27 9.85
C ILE A 336 -9.13 5.28 11.14
N GLU A 337 -9.30 4.23 11.96
CA GLU A 337 -8.48 3.98 13.14
C GLU A 337 -7.85 2.58 13.06
N THR A 338 -6.53 2.51 13.22
CA THR A 338 -5.78 1.26 13.08
C THR A 338 -4.88 0.99 14.30
N PHE A 339 -4.75 -0.28 14.69
CA PHE A 339 -3.96 -0.72 15.86
C PHE A 339 -2.98 -1.84 15.50
N LEU A 340 -1.92 -2.03 16.31
CA LEU A 340 -0.85 -3.00 16.03
C LEU A 340 -0.16 -2.70 14.68
N ASN A 341 0.37 -3.69 13.94
CA ASN A 341 1.07 -3.47 12.68
C ASN A 341 0.11 -3.30 11.49
N SER A 342 -0.92 -2.47 11.64
CA SER A 342 -2.01 -2.29 10.68
C SER A 342 -1.80 -1.06 9.80
N THR A 343 -2.14 -1.12 8.52
CA THR A 343 -2.10 0.04 7.63
C THR A 343 -3.51 0.53 7.30
N ALA A 344 -3.71 1.85 7.25
CA ALA A 344 -5.01 2.41 6.90
C ALA A 344 -5.34 2.22 5.42
N ILE A 345 -4.57 2.82 4.51
CA ILE A 345 -4.81 2.73 3.07
C ILE A 345 -3.60 2.11 2.39
N VAL A 346 -3.82 1.05 1.61
CA VAL A 346 -2.74 0.31 0.97
C VAL A 346 -3.04 -0.08 -0.47
N ALA A 347 -2.09 0.19 -1.37
CA ALA A 347 -2.12 -0.28 -2.75
C ALA A 347 -0.86 -1.12 -3.04
N ARG A 348 -1.04 -2.34 -3.60
CA ARG A 348 0.09 -3.26 -3.86
C ARG A 348 0.03 -3.91 -5.23
N THR A 349 1.08 -3.73 -6.01
CA THR A 349 1.26 -4.38 -7.31
C THR A 349 2.61 -5.11 -7.38
N PRO A 350 2.67 -6.41 -7.71
CA PRO A 350 3.92 -7.12 -7.94
C PRO A 350 4.41 -6.99 -9.39
N GLY A 351 3.62 -6.36 -10.26
CA GLY A 351 3.81 -6.34 -11.71
C GLY A 351 4.33 -5.02 -12.25
N VAL A 352 4.10 -4.78 -13.54
CA VAL A 352 4.48 -3.55 -14.25
C VAL A 352 3.42 -2.45 -14.16
N GLY A 353 2.21 -2.77 -13.69
CA GLY A 353 1.15 -1.79 -13.46
C GLY A 353 1.44 -0.88 -12.26
N ASP A 354 0.78 0.28 -12.23
CA ASP A 354 0.97 1.29 -11.18
C ASP A 354 0.17 0.94 -9.92
N ALA A 355 0.66 1.39 -8.76
CA ALA A 355 -0.07 1.36 -7.51
C ALA A 355 -0.24 2.77 -6.95
N LEU A 356 -1.46 3.09 -6.51
CA LEU A 356 -1.87 4.40 -6.02
C LEU A 356 -2.63 4.27 -4.70
N ALA A 357 -2.12 4.90 -3.64
CA ALA A 357 -2.88 5.18 -2.43
C ALA A 357 -3.16 6.68 -2.33
N GLU A 358 -4.42 7.08 -2.25
CA GLU A 358 -4.83 8.50 -2.28
C GLU A 358 -5.74 8.85 -1.10
N MET A 359 -5.49 10.01 -0.49
CA MET A 359 -6.34 10.62 0.53
C MET A 359 -6.70 12.06 0.16
N ASP A 360 -7.98 12.41 0.28
CA ASP A 360 -8.61 13.65 -0.15
C ASP A 360 -9.83 13.94 0.76
N GLU A 361 -10.45 15.11 0.66
CA GLU A 361 -11.65 15.53 1.37
C GLU A 361 -12.81 15.92 0.44
N THR A 362 -12.84 15.41 -0.81
CA THR A 362 -13.93 15.73 -1.76
C THR A 362 -15.32 15.32 -1.28
N ASP A 363 -15.43 14.26 -0.48
CA ASP A 363 -16.70 13.74 0.05
C ASP A 363 -16.88 14.05 1.55
N GLY A 364 -15.98 14.83 2.15
CA GLY A 364 -16.04 15.26 3.55
C GLY A 364 -14.68 15.19 4.24
N PRO A 365 -14.59 15.55 5.54
CA PRO A 365 -13.35 15.48 6.28
C PRO A 365 -12.79 14.06 6.29
N SER A 366 -11.48 13.93 6.08
CA SER A 366 -10.76 12.65 6.09
C SER A 366 -9.76 12.61 7.23
N GLN A 367 -9.89 11.62 8.12
CA GLN A 367 -8.97 11.43 9.24
C GLN A 367 -8.48 9.99 9.33
N ILE A 368 -7.16 9.83 9.47
CA ILE A 368 -6.51 8.55 9.78
C ILE A 368 -5.80 8.67 11.12
N THR A 369 -5.97 7.69 12.01
CA THR A 369 -5.21 7.56 13.26
C THR A 369 -4.62 6.17 13.37
N THR A 370 -3.30 6.07 13.57
CA THR A 370 -2.59 4.80 13.69
C THR A 370 -1.90 4.70 15.05
N HIS A 371 -2.05 3.55 15.73
CA HIS A 371 -1.59 3.39 17.12
C HIS A 371 -0.42 2.42 17.31
N GLY A 372 -0.30 1.39 16.47
CA GLY A 372 0.69 0.33 16.70
C GLY A 372 2.02 0.53 15.98
N ASN A 373 2.99 -0.33 16.32
CA ASN A 373 4.29 -0.35 15.66
C ASN A 373 4.13 -0.66 14.16
N GLN A 374 4.83 0.04 13.28
CA GLN A 374 4.69 -0.14 11.82
C GLN A 374 3.25 0.06 11.30
N ALA A 375 2.48 0.94 11.93
CA ALA A 375 1.12 1.26 11.53
C ALA A 375 1.10 2.48 10.59
N HIS A 376 0.98 2.25 9.29
CA HIS A 376 1.09 3.31 8.28
C HIS A 376 -0.26 3.94 7.94
N GLY A 377 -0.25 5.23 7.59
CA GLY A 377 -1.42 5.92 7.04
C GLY A 377 -1.67 5.49 5.59
N LEU A 378 -0.93 6.07 4.65
CA LEU A 378 -0.90 5.66 3.25
C LEU A 378 0.35 4.81 2.99
N ARG A 379 0.18 3.64 2.38
CA ARG A 379 1.30 2.77 1.99
C ARG A 379 1.12 2.25 0.59
N VAL A 380 2.13 2.40 -0.24
CA VAL A 380 2.15 1.84 -1.57
C VAL A 380 3.38 0.98 -1.76
N GLU A 381 3.18 -0.18 -2.35
CA GLU A 381 4.24 -1.12 -2.67
C GLU A 381 4.16 -1.50 -4.14
N SER A 382 5.22 -1.25 -4.89
CA SER A 382 5.44 -1.84 -6.20
C SER A 382 6.63 -2.80 -6.14
N GLY A 383 6.44 -4.01 -6.64
CA GLY A 383 7.44 -5.07 -6.58
C GLY A 383 7.68 -5.61 -5.17
N SER A 384 7.74 -6.93 -5.03
CA SER A 384 8.20 -7.58 -3.79
C SER A 384 9.46 -8.41 -4.02
N ASP A 385 9.67 -8.91 -5.25
CA ASP A 385 10.72 -9.89 -5.54
C ASP A 385 11.30 -9.76 -6.97
N TYR A 386 10.99 -8.66 -7.68
CA TYR A 386 11.22 -8.60 -9.12
C TYR A 386 12.08 -7.43 -9.60
N SER A 387 13.27 -7.79 -10.05
CA SER A 387 14.32 -6.99 -10.70
C SER A 387 13.83 -6.10 -11.87
N GLN A 388 12.63 -6.31 -12.41
CA GLN A 388 12.11 -5.62 -13.60
C GLN A 388 10.72 -5.00 -13.43
N SER A 389 10.21 -4.87 -12.21
CA SER A 389 8.94 -4.15 -12.01
C SER A 389 9.13 -2.68 -12.41
N GLU A 390 8.49 -2.23 -13.49
CA GLU A 390 8.53 -0.83 -13.97
C GLU A 390 7.40 0.03 -13.38
N GLY A 391 6.46 -0.59 -12.65
CA GLY A 391 5.29 0.08 -12.09
C GLY A 391 5.65 1.12 -11.02
N THR A 392 4.95 2.26 -11.07
CA THR A 392 5.14 3.37 -10.13
C THR A 392 4.38 3.09 -8.83
N ALA A 393 5.06 3.20 -7.69
CA ALA A 393 4.43 3.26 -6.38
C ALA A 393 4.15 4.73 -6.03
N THR A 394 2.87 5.13 -5.96
CA THR A 394 2.47 6.53 -5.72
C THR A 394 1.56 6.69 -4.50
N ALA A 395 2.03 7.38 -3.45
CA ALA A 395 1.17 7.80 -2.34
C ALA A 395 0.85 9.31 -2.43
N ILE A 396 -0.43 9.69 -2.43
CA ILE A 396 -0.88 11.09 -2.54
C ILE A 396 -1.76 11.47 -1.36
N MET A 397 -1.39 12.53 -0.65
CA MET A 397 -2.24 13.19 0.34
C MET A 397 -2.60 14.60 -0.16
N ARG A 398 -3.82 14.79 -0.65
CA ARG A 398 -4.29 16.10 -1.12
C ARG A 398 -4.76 17.00 0.01
N ALA A 399 -5.45 16.41 0.98
CA ALA A 399 -6.03 17.08 2.14
C ALA A 399 -6.19 16.10 3.30
N GLY A 400 -6.85 16.54 4.39
CA GLY A 400 -7.15 15.69 5.55
C GLY A 400 -6.08 15.67 6.64
N ARG A 401 -6.24 14.75 7.58
CA ARG A 401 -5.39 14.62 8.77
C ARG A 401 -4.93 13.19 9.01
N ILE A 402 -3.62 13.00 9.14
CA ILE A 402 -3.02 11.72 9.56
C ILE A 402 -2.35 11.90 10.93
N ILE A 403 -2.67 11.03 11.89
CA ILE A 403 -2.07 11.00 13.23
C ILE A 403 -1.37 9.66 13.42
N ILE A 404 -0.07 9.70 13.68
CA ILE A 404 0.78 8.52 13.87
C ILE A 404 1.27 8.50 15.32
N ASN A 405 0.78 7.54 16.10
CA ASN A 405 1.18 7.36 17.49
C ASN A 405 2.22 6.24 17.67
N GLY A 406 2.23 5.26 16.77
CA GLY A 406 3.09 4.10 16.86
C GLY A 406 4.52 4.34 16.34
N PRO A 407 5.52 3.60 16.87
CA PRO A 407 6.90 3.67 16.38
C PRO A 407 7.03 3.05 14.97
N ASN A 408 8.13 3.36 14.27
CA ASN A 408 8.48 2.82 12.94
C ASN A 408 7.34 2.95 11.91
N SER A 409 6.52 3.98 12.03
CA SER A 409 5.28 4.17 11.27
C SER A 409 5.40 5.35 10.32
N SER A 410 4.66 5.35 9.22
CA SER A 410 4.74 6.40 8.19
C SER A 410 3.39 7.05 7.91
N GLY A 411 3.36 8.35 7.66
CA GLY A 411 2.14 9.08 7.33
C GLY A 411 1.69 8.75 5.93
N ALA A 412 2.54 9.05 4.95
CA ALA A 412 2.43 8.56 3.59
C ALA A 412 3.74 7.90 3.16
N SER A 413 3.65 6.73 2.54
CA SER A 413 4.81 5.96 2.12
C SER A 413 4.63 5.30 0.75
N ALA A 414 5.69 5.33 -0.05
CA ALA A 414 5.77 4.62 -1.32
C ALA A 414 7.09 3.86 -1.38
N GLN A 415 7.01 2.55 -1.66
CA GLN A 415 8.15 1.66 -1.72
C GLN A 415 8.13 0.91 -3.04
N ALA A 416 9.22 1.02 -3.82
CA ALA A 416 9.44 0.20 -5.00
C ALA A 416 10.54 -0.82 -4.68
N ASN A 417 10.18 -2.09 -4.42
CA ASN A 417 11.13 -3.13 -4.03
C ASN A 417 11.53 -3.99 -5.23
N GLY A 418 12.84 -4.10 -5.46
CA GLY A 418 13.42 -4.87 -6.56
C GLY A 418 13.18 -4.29 -7.96
N GLY A 419 12.22 -3.39 -8.16
CA GLY A 419 11.86 -2.88 -9.48
C GLY A 419 12.80 -1.81 -10.06
N LEU A 420 12.56 -1.51 -11.34
CA LEU A 420 12.97 -0.28 -12.00
C LEU A 420 11.91 0.82 -11.85
N GLY A 421 10.83 0.61 -11.10
CA GLY A 421 9.75 1.59 -10.93
C GLY A 421 10.14 2.80 -10.09
N MET A 422 9.38 3.89 -10.22
CA MET A 422 9.53 5.10 -9.40
C MET A 422 8.77 4.93 -8.06
N ALA A 423 9.35 5.45 -6.98
CA ALA A 423 8.66 5.62 -5.70
C ALA A 423 8.35 7.11 -5.50
N LEU A 424 7.06 7.48 -5.54
CA LEU A 424 6.57 8.85 -5.42
C LEU A 424 5.69 9.02 -4.19
N VAL A 425 6.04 9.96 -3.32
CA VAL A 425 5.15 10.45 -2.27
C VAL A 425 4.86 11.93 -2.52
N ARG A 426 3.58 12.31 -2.52
CA ARG A 426 3.15 13.68 -2.78
C ARG A 426 2.16 14.17 -1.72
N MET A 427 2.42 15.33 -1.14
CA MET A 427 1.53 16.04 -0.22
C MET A 427 1.15 17.39 -0.84
N GLU A 428 -0.13 17.58 -1.15
CA GLU A 428 -0.65 18.84 -1.70
C GLU A 428 -1.27 19.73 -0.63
N GLY A 429 -1.56 19.17 0.54
CA GLY A 429 -2.19 19.86 1.66
C GLY A 429 -2.44 18.93 2.85
N GLY A 430 -3.20 19.43 3.83
CA GLY A 430 -3.55 18.69 5.04
C GLY A 430 -2.46 18.70 6.12
N ARG A 431 -2.57 17.78 7.09
CA ARG A 431 -1.65 17.70 8.25
C ARG A 431 -1.30 16.28 8.64
N ILE A 432 -0.01 16.01 8.80
CA ILE A 432 0.54 14.79 9.41
C ILE A 432 1.09 15.13 10.79
N THR A 433 0.66 14.44 11.83
CA THR A 433 1.20 14.56 13.19
C THR A 433 1.82 13.24 13.61
N MET A 434 3.04 13.27 14.12
CA MET A 434 3.78 12.06 14.49
C MET A 434 4.22 12.13 15.94
N SER A 435 4.12 11.04 16.69
CA SER A 435 4.64 10.98 18.07
C SER A 435 5.46 9.72 18.37
N GLY A 436 5.41 8.70 17.51
CA GLY A 436 6.21 7.49 17.64
C GLY A 436 7.69 7.71 17.34
N ALA A 437 8.56 6.92 17.98
CA ALA A 437 9.99 6.87 17.65
C ALA A 437 10.22 6.30 16.24
N ASN A 438 11.26 6.78 15.54
CA ASN A 438 11.54 6.41 14.14
C ASN A 438 10.30 6.52 13.24
N SER A 439 9.45 7.53 13.46
CA SER A 439 8.29 7.77 12.60
C SER A 439 8.66 8.65 11.41
N TYR A 440 7.93 8.49 10.31
CA TYR A 440 8.16 9.19 9.06
C TYR A 440 6.91 9.96 8.64
N GLY A 441 7.06 11.23 8.25
CA GLY A 441 5.93 11.99 7.72
C GLY A 441 5.62 11.52 6.31
N LEU A 442 6.53 11.86 5.40
CA LEU A 442 6.57 11.35 4.03
C LEU A 442 7.79 10.44 3.87
N TYR A 443 7.59 9.25 3.30
CA TYR A 443 8.63 8.26 3.13
C TYR A 443 8.61 7.60 1.75
N ALA A 444 9.59 7.91 0.91
CA ALA A 444 9.76 7.24 -0.37
C ALA A 444 11.03 6.39 -0.36
N ARG A 445 10.94 5.15 -0.82
CA ARG A 445 12.10 4.26 -0.91
C ARG A 445 12.14 3.42 -2.18
N ILE A 446 13.32 3.29 -2.76
CA ILE A 446 13.65 2.22 -3.71
C ILE A 446 14.63 1.27 -3.00
N ASP A 447 14.21 0.02 -2.78
CA ASP A 447 15.10 -1.01 -2.27
C ASP A 447 15.50 -1.94 -3.41
N ASN A 448 16.64 -1.66 -4.04
CA ASN A 448 17.13 -2.41 -5.19
C ASN A 448 18.66 -2.53 -5.23
N PRO A 449 19.26 -3.39 -4.37
CA PRO A 449 20.71 -3.54 -4.30
C PRO A 449 21.31 -4.25 -5.53
N ASP A 450 20.51 -4.98 -6.32
CA ASP A 450 21.01 -5.82 -7.43
C ASP A 450 21.20 -5.05 -8.75
N HIS A 451 20.71 -3.80 -8.81
CA HIS A 451 20.69 -3.00 -10.04
C HIS A 451 21.77 -1.92 -10.11
N THR A 452 22.89 -2.09 -9.41
CA THR A 452 24.02 -1.14 -9.39
C THR A 452 24.62 -0.84 -10.78
N ASN A 453 24.35 -1.68 -11.78
CA ASN A 453 24.97 -1.59 -13.11
C ASN A 453 24.03 -1.13 -14.23
N ASN A 454 22.74 -0.88 -13.94
CA ASN A 454 21.82 -0.41 -14.97
C ASN A 454 21.86 1.12 -15.03
N SER A 455 22.60 1.66 -16.00
CA SER A 455 22.70 3.11 -16.22
C SER A 455 21.38 3.77 -16.62
N ASP A 456 20.38 2.97 -16.97
CA ASP A 456 19.14 3.43 -17.58
C ASP A 456 17.99 3.53 -16.57
N ASN A 457 18.26 3.35 -15.27
CA ASN A 457 17.25 3.59 -14.25
C ASN A 457 17.05 5.10 -14.04
N THR A 458 16.31 5.73 -14.96
CA THR A 458 15.84 7.12 -14.81
C THR A 458 14.80 7.25 -13.69
N ASN A 459 14.23 6.14 -13.25
CA ASN A 459 13.21 6.14 -12.22
C ASN A 459 13.89 6.28 -10.85
N GLY A 460 13.41 7.29 -10.13
CA GLY A 460 13.99 7.74 -8.88
C GLY A 460 13.04 7.59 -7.72
N VAL A 461 13.54 8.00 -6.56
CA VAL A 461 12.76 8.30 -5.38
C VAL A 461 12.39 9.77 -5.44
N LYS A 462 11.09 10.08 -5.36
CA LYS A 462 10.61 11.45 -5.38
C LYS A 462 9.67 11.70 -4.21
N VAL A 463 9.93 12.76 -3.45
CA VAL A 463 8.98 13.32 -2.49
C VAL A 463 8.65 14.75 -2.88
N GLU A 464 7.36 15.05 -3.04
CA GLU A 464 6.84 16.39 -3.32
C GLU A 464 5.95 16.85 -2.17
N MET A 465 6.24 18.01 -1.59
CA MET A 465 5.38 18.68 -0.61
C MET A 465 5.04 20.08 -1.15
N ILE A 466 3.86 20.23 -1.74
CA ILE A 466 3.40 21.49 -2.32
C ILE A 466 2.90 22.40 -1.21
N GLU A 467 2.01 21.90 -0.33
CA GLU A 467 1.54 22.57 0.89
C GLU A 467 1.31 21.56 2.03
N GLY A 468 0.91 22.05 3.21
CA GLY A 468 0.54 21.24 4.37
C GLY A 468 1.51 21.32 5.55
N ASP A 469 1.21 20.60 6.62
CA ASP A 469 2.03 20.56 7.84
C ASP A 469 2.43 19.14 8.21
N ILE A 470 3.72 18.91 8.50
CA ILE A 470 4.27 17.71 9.12
C ILE A 470 4.79 18.09 10.50
N LEU A 471 4.15 17.59 11.55
CA LEU A 471 4.42 17.94 12.94
C LEU A 471 4.86 16.71 13.73
N GLY A 472 6.16 16.52 13.83
CA GLY A 472 6.82 15.55 14.69
C GLY A 472 6.85 15.99 16.16
N GLY A 473 6.40 15.09 17.02
CA GLY A 473 6.57 15.09 18.46
C GLY A 473 7.96 14.59 18.85
N ALA A 474 8.23 14.46 20.14
CA ALA A 474 9.58 14.22 20.70
C ALA A 474 10.14 12.79 20.50
N GLY A 475 9.61 12.02 19.55
CA GLY A 475 10.07 10.65 19.28
C GLY A 475 11.50 10.66 18.72
N PRO A 476 12.47 9.96 19.33
CA PRO A 476 13.83 9.90 18.82
C PRO A 476 13.87 9.24 17.43
N GLY A 477 14.81 9.67 16.57
CA GLY A 477 15.01 9.09 15.23
C GLY A 477 13.91 9.41 14.20
N SER A 478 12.97 10.31 14.50
CA SER A 478 11.84 10.60 13.61
C SER A 478 12.26 11.49 12.44
N HIS A 479 11.71 11.24 11.25
CA HIS A 479 11.98 11.98 10.02
C HIS A 479 10.71 12.69 9.56
N GLY A 480 10.80 13.96 9.20
CA GLY A 480 9.69 14.67 8.58
C GLY A 480 9.47 14.15 7.16
N ILE A 481 10.50 14.26 6.33
CA ILE A 481 10.56 13.73 4.98
C ILE A 481 11.80 12.85 4.85
N LEU A 482 11.63 11.62 4.37
CA LEU A 482 12.72 10.71 4.01
C LEU A 482 12.55 10.23 2.56
N ALA A 483 13.60 10.39 1.77
CA ALA A 483 13.74 9.83 0.44
C ALA A 483 15.03 9.00 0.37
N ASP A 484 14.93 7.71 0.12
CA ASP A 484 16.04 6.76 0.23
C ASP A 484 16.10 5.78 -0.95
N THR A 485 17.27 5.63 -1.57
CA THR A 485 17.50 4.56 -2.57
C THR A 485 18.77 3.79 -2.29
N SER A 486 18.66 2.45 -2.27
CA SER A 486 19.82 1.56 -2.33
C SER A 486 20.29 1.26 -3.76
N GLY A 487 19.48 1.64 -4.77
CA GLY A 487 19.79 1.51 -6.20
C GLY A 487 20.34 2.79 -6.85
N ALA A 488 20.69 2.72 -8.13
CA ALA A 488 21.27 3.83 -8.90
C ALA A 488 20.30 4.97 -9.29
N GLY A 489 19.06 4.94 -8.79
CA GLY A 489 18.03 5.94 -9.10
C GLY A 489 18.32 7.32 -8.51
N ARG A 490 17.73 8.36 -9.10
CA ARG A 490 17.80 9.73 -8.56
C ARG A 490 16.96 9.86 -7.30
N VAL A 491 17.40 10.64 -6.33
CA VAL A 491 16.60 11.02 -5.15
C VAL A 491 16.24 12.49 -5.27
N THR A 492 14.96 12.82 -5.14
CA THR A 492 14.50 14.21 -5.23
C THR A 492 13.50 14.48 -4.12
N VAL A 493 13.75 15.52 -3.32
CA VAL A 493 12.78 16.09 -2.40
C VAL A 493 12.51 17.53 -2.82
N GLU A 494 11.25 17.85 -3.10
CA GLU A 494 10.80 19.20 -3.45
C GLU A 494 9.75 19.65 -2.44
N MET A 495 10.02 20.73 -1.71
CA MET A 495 9.07 21.34 -0.78
C MET A 495 8.81 22.78 -1.21
N GLN A 496 7.59 23.11 -1.67
CA GLN A 496 7.26 24.45 -2.16
C GLN A 496 6.75 25.35 -1.03
N ARG A 497 5.84 24.84 -0.19
CA ARG A 497 5.25 25.52 0.96
C ARG A 497 4.99 24.52 2.10
N GLY A 498 4.57 25.05 3.25
CA GLY A 498 4.19 24.24 4.41
C GLY A 498 5.23 24.24 5.51
N THR A 499 5.01 23.41 6.53
CA THR A 499 5.88 23.33 7.72
C THR A 499 6.27 21.89 8.00
N VAL A 500 7.55 21.60 8.17
CA VAL A 500 8.08 20.32 8.64
C VAL A 500 8.83 20.56 9.95
N ILE A 501 8.24 20.13 11.06
CA ILE A 501 8.89 20.18 12.38
C ILE A 501 9.13 18.76 12.83
N THR A 502 10.36 18.41 13.21
CA THR A 502 10.62 17.17 13.96
C THR A 502 11.25 17.48 15.31
N ARG A 503 10.94 16.64 16.30
CA ARG A 503 11.48 16.78 17.66
C ARG A 503 12.05 15.45 18.11
N GLY A 504 13.01 15.48 19.02
CA GLY A 504 13.62 14.29 19.61
C GLY A 504 15.07 14.09 19.18
N SER A 505 15.81 13.31 19.96
CA SER A 505 17.23 13.03 19.67
C SER A 505 17.38 12.31 18.34
N GLY A 506 18.30 12.76 17.48
CA GLY A 506 18.55 12.16 16.16
C GLY A 506 17.36 12.26 15.21
N SER A 507 16.46 13.23 15.40
CA SER A 507 15.37 13.49 14.46
C SER A 507 15.87 14.29 13.25
N HIS A 508 15.25 14.06 12.09
CA HIS A 508 15.59 14.77 10.86
C HIS A 508 14.37 15.51 10.32
N GLY A 509 14.56 16.74 9.84
CA GLY A 509 13.50 17.46 9.13
C GLY A 509 13.29 16.83 7.75
N ILE A 510 14.28 17.01 6.88
CA ILE A 510 14.37 16.39 5.56
C ILE A 510 15.65 15.55 5.48
N TRP A 511 15.53 14.31 5.01
CA TRP A 511 16.65 13.42 4.73
C TRP A 511 16.51 12.83 3.32
N ALA A 512 17.54 13.02 2.51
CA ALA A 512 17.64 12.44 1.17
C ALA A 512 18.95 11.66 1.04
N GLU A 513 18.84 10.35 0.77
CA GLU A 513 19.98 9.43 0.77
C GLU A 513 20.00 8.52 -0.44
N SER A 514 21.20 8.32 -0.98
CA SER A 514 21.47 7.32 -2.00
C SER A 514 22.69 6.48 -1.62
N GLU A 515 22.47 5.19 -1.40
CA GLU A 515 23.49 4.26 -0.89
C GLU A 515 24.27 3.52 -2.00
N ALA A 516 23.93 3.73 -3.29
CA ALA A 516 24.55 3.01 -4.39
C ALA A 516 26.04 3.37 -4.58
N GLN A 517 26.92 2.55 -3.99
CA GLN A 517 28.38 2.43 -4.14
C GLN A 517 29.19 3.68 -4.55
N ALA A 518 29.84 4.30 -3.55
CA ALA A 518 31.28 4.63 -3.39
C ALA A 518 32.16 5.20 -4.54
N ASN A 519 31.66 5.36 -5.77
CA ASN A 519 32.39 5.86 -6.93
C ASN A 519 31.70 7.08 -7.58
N SER A 520 31.15 7.98 -6.78
CA SER A 520 30.71 9.31 -7.22
C SER A 520 31.92 10.19 -7.60
N VAL A 521 32.51 9.99 -8.78
CA VAL A 521 33.66 10.80 -9.27
C VAL A 521 33.20 12.13 -9.90
N GLY A 522 32.67 13.07 -9.13
CA GLY A 522 32.63 14.51 -9.48
C GLY A 522 31.49 15.02 -10.37
N VAL A 523 30.70 15.95 -9.84
CA VAL A 523 29.72 16.77 -10.57
C VAL A 523 30.36 17.43 -11.80
N ARG A 524 29.64 17.40 -12.93
CA ARG A 524 29.96 18.23 -14.10
C ARG A 524 28.67 18.88 -14.59
N THR A 525 28.71 20.19 -14.78
CA THR A 525 27.64 20.99 -15.36
C THR A 525 27.41 20.63 -16.84
N GLU A 526 26.14 20.63 -17.28
CA GLU A 526 25.79 20.29 -18.65
C GLU A 526 26.30 21.32 -19.68
N ALA A 527 26.95 20.80 -20.73
CA ALA A 527 26.44 20.99 -22.08
C ALA A 527 26.63 19.69 -22.86
N GLY A 528 25.58 18.85 -22.88
CA GLY A 528 25.47 17.70 -23.78
C GLY A 528 25.38 16.34 -23.08
N LEU A 529 24.16 15.78 -23.03
CA LEU A 529 23.85 14.40 -22.67
C LEU A 529 24.82 13.36 -23.29
N ALA A 530 25.49 12.55 -22.46
CA ALA A 530 25.38 11.07 -22.43
C ALA A 530 26.52 10.35 -21.68
N SER A 531 26.10 9.39 -20.83
CA SER A 531 26.78 8.18 -20.31
C SER A 531 27.75 8.29 -19.12
N GLY A 532 27.27 7.79 -17.97
CA GLY A 532 28.05 7.43 -16.79
C GLY A 532 27.23 7.58 -15.49
N SER A 533 26.34 6.62 -15.23
CA SER A 533 25.32 6.62 -14.18
C SER A 533 25.82 6.94 -12.77
N ARG A 534 25.21 7.95 -12.16
CA ARG A 534 25.40 8.33 -10.76
C ARG A 534 24.07 8.60 -10.13
N ALA A 535 23.90 8.13 -8.91
CA ALA A 535 22.77 8.55 -8.11
C ALA A 535 23.02 9.99 -7.62
N GLU A 536 22.03 10.85 -7.83
CA GLU A 536 22.05 12.26 -7.44
C GLU A 536 20.90 12.51 -6.47
N ALA A 537 21.19 13.18 -5.36
CA ALA A 537 20.16 13.67 -4.44
C ALA A 537 20.00 15.18 -4.60
N PHE A 538 18.76 15.62 -4.84
CA PHE A 538 18.36 17.03 -4.95
C PHE A 538 17.35 17.36 -3.86
N VAL A 539 17.58 18.44 -3.11
CA VAL A 539 16.59 19.00 -2.20
C VAL A 539 16.31 20.46 -2.55
N THR A 540 15.08 20.75 -2.95
CA THR A 540 14.62 22.10 -3.26
C THR A 540 13.61 22.54 -2.21
N VAL A 541 13.92 23.61 -1.47
CA VAL A 541 13.02 24.22 -0.48
C VAL A 541 12.64 25.61 -0.98
N GLY A 542 11.35 25.81 -1.29
CA GLY A 542 10.79 27.06 -1.76
C GLY A 542 10.68 28.13 -0.67
N ALA A 543 10.58 29.41 -1.07
CA ALA A 543 10.74 30.60 -0.22
C ALA A 543 9.81 30.69 1.01
N HIS A 544 8.83 29.79 1.12
CA HIS A 544 7.82 29.76 2.17
C HIS A 544 7.75 28.42 2.93
N ALA A 545 8.67 27.50 2.68
CA ALA A 545 8.66 26.15 3.24
C ALA A 545 9.53 26.04 4.50
N ASN A 546 8.95 25.91 5.70
CA ASN A 546 9.72 25.92 6.96
C ASN A 546 10.12 24.50 7.36
N VAL A 547 11.41 24.28 7.60
CA VAL A 547 11.95 23.01 8.10
C VAL A 547 12.65 23.29 9.41
N THR A 548 12.25 22.60 10.49
CA THR A 548 12.83 22.77 11.83
C THR A 548 13.07 21.39 12.45
N ALA A 549 14.31 21.09 12.84
CA ALA A 549 14.65 19.87 13.57
C ALA A 549 15.14 20.23 14.98
N LEU A 550 14.42 19.78 16.01
CA LEU A 550 14.64 20.17 17.40
C LEU A 550 15.10 18.96 18.25
N GLY A 551 16.39 18.93 18.62
CA GLY A 551 16.93 17.90 19.51
C GLY A 551 18.45 17.84 19.49
N SER A 552 19.03 17.16 20.48
CA SER A 552 20.47 16.86 20.47
C SER A 552 20.80 15.90 19.32
N GLY A 553 21.74 16.29 18.46
CA GLY A 553 22.13 15.48 17.30
C GLY A 553 21.09 15.43 16.17
N SER A 554 20.12 16.34 16.17
CA SER A 554 19.14 16.47 15.07
C SER A 554 19.73 17.28 13.91
N ASP A 555 19.47 16.83 12.67
CA ASP A 555 19.83 17.57 11.45
C ASP A 555 18.58 18.13 10.79
N GLY A 556 18.69 19.35 10.28
CA GLY A 556 17.58 20.03 9.63
C GLY A 556 17.29 19.50 8.25
N ILE A 557 18.29 19.64 7.38
CA ILE A 557 18.32 19.12 6.03
C ILE A 557 19.65 18.38 5.90
N ARG A 558 19.60 17.08 5.61
CA ARG A 558 20.77 16.29 5.27
C ARG A 558 20.61 15.76 3.84
N VAL A 559 21.62 16.02 3.02
CA VAL A 559 21.66 15.55 1.64
C VAL A 559 23.01 14.90 1.40
N SER A 560 23.03 13.60 1.09
CA SER A 560 24.22 12.94 0.56
C SER A 560 24.17 13.03 -0.97
N GLY A 561 24.50 14.20 -1.51
CA GLY A 561 24.39 14.53 -2.94
C GLY A 561 24.68 15.99 -3.25
N ASN A 562 24.61 16.39 -4.53
CA ASN A 562 25.36 17.52 -5.06
C ASN A 562 24.64 18.89 -5.09
N TYR A 563 23.36 18.99 -4.72
CA TYR A 563 22.57 20.22 -4.89
C TYR A 563 21.54 20.45 -3.77
N VAL A 564 21.58 21.64 -3.13
CA VAL A 564 20.52 22.09 -2.21
C VAL A 564 20.22 23.58 -2.37
N THR A 565 18.94 23.93 -2.59
CA THR A 565 18.44 25.31 -2.47
C THR A 565 17.62 25.43 -1.17
N VAL A 566 18.07 26.24 -0.19
CA VAL A 566 17.37 26.43 1.11
C VAL A 566 16.76 27.82 1.23
N SER A 567 15.49 27.91 1.61
CA SER A 567 14.85 29.19 1.90
C SER A 567 13.80 29.12 3.04
N ASN A 568 14.23 29.14 4.31
CA ASN A 568 13.36 29.44 5.47
C ASN A 568 14.01 29.79 6.82
N THR A 569 13.26 30.56 7.61
CA THR A 569 13.56 31.06 8.96
C THR A 569 13.19 30.03 10.05
N ASP A 570 14.17 29.72 10.90
CA ASP A 570 14.10 29.04 12.20
C ASP A 570 14.50 27.54 12.24
N LEU A 571 15.76 27.35 12.68
CA LEU A 571 16.40 26.17 13.28
C LEU A 571 16.68 24.95 12.38
N THR A 572 17.80 24.98 11.66
CA THR A 572 18.40 23.83 10.99
C THR A 572 19.93 23.86 10.94
N LYS A 573 20.52 22.68 11.19
CA LYS A 573 21.89 22.30 10.79
C LYS A 573 21.81 21.66 9.40
N PHE A 574 22.68 22.08 8.50
CA PHE A 574 22.82 21.55 7.14
C PHE A 574 24.11 20.72 7.04
N TRP A 575 24.03 19.44 6.63
CA TRP A 575 25.19 18.54 6.46
C TRP A 575 25.24 17.97 5.03
N LEU A 576 26.35 18.21 4.32
CA LEU A 576 26.67 17.59 3.01
C LEU A 576 27.96 16.80 3.09
N GLY A 577 27.91 15.49 2.80
CA GLY A 577 29.07 14.59 2.74
C GLY A 577 29.45 14.17 1.31
N ALA A 578 29.26 15.05 0.32
CA ALA A 578 29.48 14.73 -1.10
C ALA A 578 30.89 15.10 -1.58
N LYS A 579 31.31 14.48 -2.70
CA LYS A 579 32.49 14.85 -3.50
C LYS A 579 32.18 16.09 -4.34
N GLY A 580 32.33 17.26 -3.71
CA GLY A 580 31.95 18.57 -4.23
C GLY A 580 30.49 18.91 -3.88
N PHE A 581 30.20 20.18 -3.63
CA PHE A 581 28.87 20.65 -3.26
C PHE A 581 28.51 21.95 -3.96
N GLU A 582 27.22 22.18 -4.22
CA GLU A 582 26.68 23.48 -4.63
C GLU A 582 25.44 23.77 -3.77
N ILE A 583 25.54 24.81 -2.94
CA ILE A 583 24.48 25.25 -2.02
C ILE A 583 23.98 26.61 -2.52
N GLU A 584 22.69 26.76 -2.70
CA GLU A 584 22.04 28.03 -3.03
C GLU A 584 21.08 28.44 -1.91
N VAL A 585 21.13 29.70 -1.47
CA VAL A 585 20.29 30.19 -0.37
C VAL A 585 19.50 31.40 -0.87
N ALA A 586 18.25 31.17 -1.25
CA ALA A 586 17.35 32.22 -1.74
C ALA A 586 16.50 32.88 -0.64
N GLY A 587 16.46 32.30 0.57
CA GLY A 587 15.69 32.79 1.71
C GLY A 587 16.50 32.79 3.00
N SER A 588 15.90 32.43 4.14
CA SER A 588 16.68 32.35 5.38
C SER A 588 17.24 30.94 5.62
N VAL A 589 18.29 30.81 6.43
CA VAL A 589 18.81 29.58 7.06
C VAL A 589 19.15 29.99 8.50
N THR A 590 18.88 29.17 9.50
CA THR A 590 19.19 29.52 10.90
C THR A 590 19.74 28.32 11.67
N GLY A 591 20.98 28.35 12.14
CA GLY A 591 21.63 27.27 12.89
C GLY A 591 20.91 26.89 14.18
N GLY A 592 21.00 25.62 14.56
CA GLY A 592 20.52 25.12 15.85
C GLY A 592 21.46 25.46 17.01
N SER A 593 21.06 25.18 18.26
CA SER A 593 21.93 25.38 19.42
C SER A 593 22.81 24.14 19.73
N GLY A 594 23.98 24.35 20.35
CA GLY A 594 24.95 23.33 20.77
C GLY A 594 26.35 23.53 20.17
N GLY A 595 27.41 23.25 20.93
CA GLY A 595 28.80 23.41 20.49
C GLY A 595 29.08 22.69 19.17
N GLY A 596 29.48 23.45 18.14
CA GLY A 596 29.70 22.94 16.78
C GLY A 596 28.47 23.00 15.86
N ALA A 597 27.40 23.70 16.25
CA ALA A 597 26.28 23.98 15.37
C ALA A 597 26.60 25.14 14.41
N ALA A 598 26.56 24.88 13.11
CA ALA A 598 26.53 25.91 12.08
C ALA A 598 25.17 25.92 11.36
N ALA A 599 24.75 27.08 10.84
CA ALA A 599 23.58 27.15 9.97
C ALA A 599 23.83 26.38 8.66
N ILE A 600 25.04 26.56 8.09
CA ILE A 600 25.54 25.81 6.95
C ILE A 600 26.83 25.11 7.36
N ARG A 601 26.90 23.78 7.26
CA ARG A 601 28.14 23.01 7.48
C ARG A 601 28.45 22.16 6.27
N THR A 602 29.66 22.29 5.73
CA THR A 602 30.12 21.45 4.61
C THR A 602 31.14 20.43 5.11
N LEU A 603 31.09 19.21 4.58
CA LEU A 603 31.97 18.09 4.92
C LEU A 603 32.49 17.47 3.62
N SER A 604 33.36 18.20 2.90
CA SER A 604 33.89 17.78 1.60
C SER A 604 35.39 18.06 1.52
N SER A 605 36.16 17.08 1.07
CA SER A 605 37.55 17.27 0.66
C SER A 605 37.69 17.87 -0.74
N ASP A 606 36.60 17.89 -1.51
CA ASP A 606 36.56 18.42 -2.86
C ASP A 606 36.00 19.85 -2.87
N PRO A 607 36.34 20.67 -3.89
CA PRO A 607 35.83 22.02 -4.04
C PRO A 607 34.29 22.08 -4.08
N GLY A 608 33.69 23.04 -3.41
CA GLY A 608 32.26 23.33 -3.50
C GLY A 608 31.93 24.82 -3.47
N THR A 609 30.66 25.16 -3.71
CA THR A 609 30.15 26.54 -3.74
C THR A 609 28.99 26.73 -2.77
N ILE A 610 28.88 27.91 -2.18
CA ILE A 610 27.75 28.37 -1.35
C ILE A 610 27.32 29.73 -1.87
N THR A 611 26.22 29.81 -2.61
CA THR A 611 25.62 31.06 -3.10
C THR A 611 24.49 31.48 -2.16
N ILE A 612 24.48 32.74 -1.71
CA ILE A 612 23.44 33.31 -0.85
C ILE A 612 22.86 34.53 -1.56
N ASP A 613 21.62 34.44 -2.02
CA ASP A 613 20.99 35.45 -2.87
C ASP A 613 20.66 36.75 -2.13
N SER A 614 20.34 37.78 -2.91
CA SER A 614 19.84 39.04 -2.37
C SER A 614 18.56 38.85 -1.58
N GLY A 615 18.53 39.39 -0.35
CA GLY A 615 17.40 39.25 0.58
C GLY A 615 17.42 37.97 1.41
N ALA A 616 18.28 37.01 1.08
CA ALA A 616 18.50 35.82 1.88
C ALA A 616 19.17 36.16 3.23
N ARG A 617 19.04 35.27 4.22
CA ARG A 617 19.68 35.41 5.55
C ARG A 617 20.30 34.08 6.00
N VAL A 618 21.51 34.06 6.51
CA VAL A 618 22.11 32.86 7.14
C VAL A 618 22.45 33.20 8.58
N ILE A 619 21.72 32.68 9.55
CA ILE A 619 21.77 33.11 10.95
C ILE A 619 22.34 31.97 11.80
N ALA A 620 23.29 32.22 12.67
CA ALA A 620 23.82 31.22 13.58
C ALA A 620 22.82 30.89 14.70
N GLY A 621 22.90 29.65 15.19
CA GLY A 621 22.36 29.31 16.50
C GLY A 621 23.39 29.59 17.59
N ASP A 622 23.07 29.28 18.84
CA ASP A 622 24.02 29.39 19.97
C ASP A 622 24.83 28.08 20.12
N PRO A 623 26.16 28.02 19.87
CA PRO A 623 27.11 29.12 19.86
C PRO A 623 27.56 29.53 18.46
N GLY A 624 27.06 30.68 18.00
CA GLY A 624 27.75 31.64 17.16
C GLY A 624 27.96 31.33 15.68
N ILE A 625 28.04 30.08 15.21
CA ILE A 625 28.52 29.81 13.83
C ILE A 625 27.38 29.82 12.81
N ALA A 626 27.49 30.67 11.80
CA ALA A 626 26.58 30.76 10.67
C ALA A 626 27.01 29.81 9.54
N ILE A 627 28.29 29.82 9.17
CA ILE A 627 28.84 28.93 8.14
C ILE A 627 30.11 28.28 8.65
N HIS A 628 30.24 26.97 8.47
CA HIS A 628 31.42 26.20 8.85
C HIS A 628 31.82 25.27 7.70
N THR A 629 32.93 25.58 7.04
CA THR A 629 33.54 24.64 6.10
C THR A 629 34.43 23.71 6.90
N VAL A 630 34.26 22.40 6.75
CA VAL A 630 35.03 21.41 7.51
C VAL A 630 35.43 20.30 6.55
N THR A 631 36.63 19.77 6.70
CA THR A 631 37.01 18.56 5.96
C THR A 631 36.70 17.32 6.80
N ALA A 632 36.01 16.34 6.22
CA ALA A 632 35.61 15.13 6.92
C ALA A 632 36.81 14.20 7.14
N GLY A 633 37.34 14.15 8.36
CA GLY A 633 38.13 13.00 8.81
C GLY A 633 37.22 11.76 8.86
N ALA A 634 37.54 10.74 8.06
CA ALA A 634 36.61 9.68 7.66
C ALA A 634 35.92 8.88 8.78
N ASP A 635 36.36 8.92 10.04
CA ASP A 635 35.65 8.33 11.21
C ASP A 635 36.34 8.72 12.56
N GLY A 636 36.92 9.92 12.66
CA GLY A 636 37.74 10.35 13.81
C GLY A 636 37.52 11.80 14.25
N PRO A 637 38.07 12.23 15.41
CA PRO A 637 38.13 13.64 15.75
C PRO A 637 38.76 14.39 14.57
N VAL A 638 38.10 15.45 14.11
CA VAL A 638 38.50 16.28 12.96
C VAL A 638 39.99 16.61 13.10
N THR A 639 40.83 15.95 12.30
CA THR A 639 42.25 16.31 12.17
C THR A 639 42.31 17.36 11.07
N GLU A 640 42.72 18.57 11.44
CA GLU A 640 42.57 19.85 10.72
C GLU A 640 43.36 19.98 9.39
N ASP A 641 43.63 18.90 8.64
CA ASP A 641 44.76 18.88 7.68
C ASP A 641 44.44 18.35 6.26
N ASP A 642 43.19 18.41 5.79
CA ASP A 642 42.86 18.07 4.39
C ASP A 642 42.30 19.30 3.62
N ASP A 643 42.83 19.56 2.42
CA ASP A 643 42.72 20.75 1.55
C ASP A 643 41.33 21.03 0.90
N GLY A 644 40.21 20.75 1.58
CA GLY A 644 38.88 21.07 1.06
C GLY A 644 38.75 22.56 0.72
N SER A 645 38.13 22.92 -0.41
CA SER A 645 37.90 24.34 -0.75
C SER A 645 36.42 24.64 -0.93
N ALA A 646 35.99 25.80 -0.46
CA ALA A 646 34.63 26.29 -0.56
C ALA A 646 34.63 27.72 -1.11
N THR A 647 33.85 27.97 -2.16
CA THR A 647 33.58 29.33 -2.63
C THR A 647 32.23 29.80 -2.13
N ILE A 648 32.22 30.67 -1.12
CA ILE A 648 31.01 31.30 -0.59
C ILE A 648 30.78 32.61 -1.33
N THR A 649 29.71 32.73 -2.12
CA THR A 649 29.26 33.98 -2.73
C THR A 649 28.01 34.48 -2.00
N SER A 650 28.01 35.72 -1.51
CA SER A 650 26.86 36.27 -0.77
C SER A 650 26.43 37.65 -1.26
N GLU A 651 25.14 37.77 -1.57
CA GLU A 651 24.34 38.98 -1.73
C GLU A 651 23.36 39.20 -0.56
N GLY A 652 23.23 38.22 0.35
CA GLY A 652 22.32 38.21 1.50
C GLY A 652 22.97 38.59 2.84
N THR A 653 22.25 38.39 3.95
CA THR A 653 22.72 38.73 5.31
C THR A 653 23.15 37.51 6.11
N ILE A 654 24.44 37.39 6.43
CA ILE A 654 24.96 36.36 7.33
C ILE A 654 25.03 36.94 8.75
N ILE A 655 24.47 36.27 9.75
CA ILE A 655 24.47 36.68 11.17
C ILE A 655 25.10 35.55 11.96
N GLY A 656 26.22 35.80 12.61
CA GLY A 656 27.07 34.80 13.24
C GLY A 656 28.35 34.55 12.45
N ASP A 657 29.22 33.77 13.04
CA ASP A 657 30.59 33.56 12.61
C ASP A 657 30.65 32.70 11.35
N ILE A 658 31.60 33.01 10.48
CA ILE A 658 31.98 32.18 9.36
C ILE A 658 33.31 31.55 9.73
N ARG A 659 33.41 30.23 9.71
CA ARG A 659 34.64 29.51 9.96
C ARG A 659 35.07 28.80 8.69
N LEU A 660 36.15 29.28 8.10
CA LEU A 660 36.81 28.69 6.95
C LEU A 660 37.98 27.85 7.46
N GLU A 661 37.95 26.54 7.25
CA GLU A 661 39.03 25.66 7.71
C GLU A 661 40.19 25.59 6.70
N ALA A 662 41.10 24.61 6.85
CA ALA A 662 42.23 24.46 5.96
C ALA A 662 41.78 24.19 4.51
N GLY A 663 42.42 24.90 3.57
CA GLY A 663 42.19 24.79 2.13
C GLY A 663 42.07 26.13 1.43
N ASP A 664 41.84 26.12 0.12
CA ASP A 664 41.69 27.33 -0.71
C ASP A 664 40.25 27.86 -0.65
N ASP A 665 39.75 28.12 0.55
CA ASP A 665 38.42 28.72 0.78
C ASP A 665 38.38 30.16 0.26
N THR A 666 37.29 30.51 -0.42
CA THR A 666 37.06 31.84 -0.99
C THR A 666 35.73 32.39 -0.51
N LEU A 667 35.74 33.53 0.18
CA LEU A 667 34.53 34.29 0.52
C LEU A 667 34.40 35.52 -0.39
N ILE A 668 33.37 35.55 -1.23
CA ILE A 668 33.00 36.63 -2.14
C ILE A 668 31.71 37.27 -1.62
N VAL A 669 31.80 38.54 -1.21
CA VAL A 669 30.61 39.30 -0.80
C VAL A 669 30.28 40.31 -1.90
N THR A 670 29.29 39.98 -2.72
CA THR A 670 28.82 40.83 -3.84
C THR A 670 27.69 41.77 -3.41
N GLY A 671 27.02 41.49 -2.28
CA GLY A 671 25.98 42.31 -1.66
C GLY A 671 25.68 41.90 -0.21
N GLY A 672 24.67 42.52 0.42
CA GLY A 672 24.20 42.09 1.74
C GLY A 672 25.07 42.53 2.93
N SER A 673 25.11 41.73 4.02
CA SER A 673 25.89 42.07 5.23
C SER A 673 26.35 40.83 6.01
N ILE A 674 27.52 40.90 6.64
CA ILE A 674 28.02 39.87 7.57
C ILE A 674 28.06 40.47 8.97
N ILE A 675 27.38 39.86 9.93
CA ILE A 675 27.28 40.27 11.33
C ILE A 675 27.84 39.15 12.21
N GLY A 676 29.16 39.05 12.27
CA GLY A 676 29.92 38.02 12.98
C GLY A 676 31.39 38.09 12.60
N ASP A 677 32.21 37.22 13.18
CA ASP A 677 33.63 37.14 12.82
C ASP A 677 33.85 36.14 11.67
N VAL A 678 34.89 36.38 10.86
CA VAL A 678 35.35 35.41 9.84
C VAL A 678 36.68 34.85 10.33
N TYR A 679 36.70 33.55 10.60
CA TYR A 679 37.85 32.79 11.09
C TYR A 679 38.52 32.02 9.98
#